data_AF-A0A396GHI8-F1
#
_entry.id   AF-A0A396GHI8-F1
#
_cell.length_a   1.000
_cell.length_b   1.000
_cell.length_c   1.000
_cell.angle_alpha   90.00
_cell.angle_beta   90.00
_cell.angle_gamma   90.00
#
_symmetry.space_group_name_H-M   'P 1'
#
loop_
_entity.id
_entity.type
_entity.pdbx_description
1 polymer ?
#
loop_
_entity_poly.entity_id
_entity_poly.type
_entity_poly.pdbx_seq_one_letter_code
_entity_poly.pdbx_strand_id
1 'polypeptide(L)'
;MFNVVVLMKSFLTIIFLLLLFFPLTSSLQQVQTKLVEPPLLPKNSCNETCGKLHVPFPFYINNTSCASLSSSFHLSCSNSSTLLIKIGSQNYPILEFFSDGLLVDFPGTSSCRQYNDLNSFGERSFDGRNYFGVSVDNVVGLYDCEDSSLCKADCETVNLPGCDGSVGGGSLGCCYPLSDHSIWHIGEGFSVFSQFGCRGFSSWAVLRGSYSGKRGVKLEFGIPRNFSKEICAKNADMVNATAVKGGIRCVCQDGFVGDGFVNGTGCLLSCIKNGKEAYGSDCYIKRHDQRKMVIIAGILCPVLIVASLVTLFYLLKRKQRPGMFDSEQAYYHNISFRKTCRTRLFSHHELEEATNGFEDNRKLMQCNNSTMFAGVLGDGSHVAIHKLLKCENEKDMMQVMSQIEVLSTIVHRNVASILGCCIDSSYTPLVVYEYPSNGTLEDHLHQKFQNIGQKLGLHWYRRLNIATEIASTIALLHYDKSPPIFHHNLKSSCIFLGDDFSVKIAGFGIHNSDVNNYDYKNCETREHFRLCKNDVYDIGLLLLEIIYGTNQLDSPTLALKKIRDGKIEEIVDPLLNYYEQPRHCQEQIQIIADLATRCFLFSGDGKMGMIDVARELVHLTKDSVDGGNVKGIALEETFSNSSLLQMISLSPDSMNVP
;
A
#
# COMPACT_ATOMS: atom_id res chain seq x y z
N MET A 1 -65.55 8.47 0.88
CA MET A 1 -65.31 7.13 1.47
C MET A 1 -64.17 6.35 0.79
N PHE A 2 -63.75 6.70 -0.43
CA PHE A 2 -62.59 6.08 -1.10
C PHE A 2 -61.21 6.49 -0.52
N ASN A 3 -61.07 7.72 -0.01
CA ASN A 3 -59.80 8.22 0.53
C ASN A 3 -59.40 7.64 1.90
N VAL A 4 -60.34 7.06 2.66
CA VAL A 4 -60.05 6.48 3.98
C VAL A 4 -59.45 5.07 3.87
N VAL A 5 -59.83 4.32 2.84
CA VAL A 5 -59.32 2.97 2.59
C VAL A 5 -57.89 3.00 2.02
N VAL A 6 -57.56 4.01 1.22
CA VAL A 6 -56.21 4.22 0.68
C VAL A 6 -55.24 4.70 1.77
N LEU A 7 -55.68 5.63 2.63
CA LEU A 7 -54.90 6.03 3.80
C LEU A 7 -54.67 4.86 4.78
N MET A 8 -55.67 4.01 5.03
CA MET A 8 -55.50 2.83 5.89
C MET A 8 -54.51 1.81 5.31
N LYS A 9 -54.52 1.58 3.99
CA LYS A 9 -53.55 0.70 3.34
C LYS A 9 -52.13 1.27 3.40
N SER A 10 -51.98 2.57 3.16
CA SER A 10 -50.69 3.27 3.22
C SER A 10 -50.12 3.28 4.65
N PHE A 11 -50.96 3.49 5.66
CA PHE A 11 -50.56 3.46 7.06
C PHE A 11 -50.17 2.06 7.54
N LEU A 12 -50.89 1.01 7.12
CA LEU A 12 -50.50 -0.37 7.41
C LEU A 12 -49.17 -0.75 6.74
N THR A 13 -48.92 -0.30 5.51
CA THR A 13 -47.64 -0.54 4.83
C THR A 13 -46.47 0.22 5.45
N ILE A 14 -46.71 1.43 5.97
CA ILE A 14 -45.68 2.22 6.67
C ILE A 14 -45.32 1.58 8.01
N ILE A 15 -46.29 1.03 8.75
CA ILE A 15 -46.03 0.27 9.99
C ILE A 15 -45.29 -1.05 9.68
N PHE A 16 -45.63 -1.73 8.58
CA PHE A 16 -44.94 -2.94 8.14
C PHE A 16 -43.50 -2.66 7.68
N LEU A 17 -43.24 -1.52 7.03
CA LEU A 17 -41.88 -1.05 6.71
C LEU A 17 -41.10 -0.64 7.98
N LEU A 18 -41.70 0.09 8.92
CA LEU A 18 -41.04 0.50 10.17
C LEU A 18 -40.62 -0.69 11.05
N LEU A 19 -41.33 -1.82 10.97
CA LEU A 19 -40.95 -3.07 11.65
C LEU A 19 -39.82 -3.83 10.93
N LEU A 20 -39.59 -3.58 9.63
CA LEU A 20 -38.49 -4.17 8.85
C LEU A 20 -37.18 -3.38 8.97
N PHE A 21 -37.20 -2.13 9.42
CA PHE A 21 -36.04 -1.22 9.44
C PHE A 21 -35.33 -1.05 10.80
N PHE A 22 -35.57 -1.91 11.79
CA PHE A 22 -34.72 -1.92 12.99
C PHE A 22 -33.57 -2.94 12.87
N PRO A 23 -32.37 -2.49 12.48
CA PRO A 23 -31.15 -2.93 13.11
C PRO A 23 -30.53 -1.83 13.96
N LEU A 24 -30.13 -2.31 15.14
CA LEU A 24 -29.33 -1.75 16.22
C LEU A 24 -28.51 -0.48 15.94
N THR A 25 -28.68 0.44 16.89
CA THR A 25 -27.87 1.61 17.23
C THR A 25 -26.36 1.34 17.27
N SER A 26 -25.60 2.21 16.62
CA SER A 26 -24.21 2.56 16.93
C SER A 26 -24.17 3.44 18.19
N SER A 27 -23.23 3.18 19.10
CA SER A 27 -22.86 4.14 20.15
C SER A 27 -21.47 4.70 19.87
N LEU A 28 -21.40 6.04 19.81
CA LEU A 28 -20.18 6.81 19.94
C LEU A 28 -19.47 6.49 21.27
N GLN A 29 -18.15 6.32 21.24
CA GLN A 29 -17.34 6.76 22.37
C GLN A 29 -15.96 7.27 21.96
N GLN A 30 -15.63 8.34 22.66
CA GLN A 30 -14.54 9.30 22.54
C GLN A 30 -13.14 8.67 22.65
N VAL A 31 -12.25 9.04 21.73
CA VAL A 31 -10.82 8.71 21.77
C VAL A 31 -10.12 9.63 22.78
N GLN A 32 -9.50 9.03 23.78
CA GLN A 32 -8.44 9.65 24.56
C GLN A 32 -7.15 8.89 24.25
N THR A 33 -6.19 9.60 23.69
CA THR A 33 -4.88 9.14 23.26
C THR A 33 -4.06 8.61 24.44
N LYS A 34 -3.61 7.36 24.34
CA LYS A 34 -2.44 6.84 25.07
C LYS A 34 -1.65 5.97 24.10
N LEU A 35 -0.32 6.17 24.06
CA LEU A 35 0.64 5.25 23.46
C LEU A 35 0.38 3.85 24.02
N VAL A 36 0.19 2.86 23.14
CA VAL A 36 0.07 1.44 23.52
C VAL A 36 0.98 0.64 22.60
N GLU A 37 1.86 -0.13 23.23
CA GLU A 37 2.73 -1.17 22.68
C GLU A 37 2.01 -2.13 21.70
N PRO A 38 2.74 -2.84 20.81
CA PRO A 38 2.15 -3.80 19.89
C PRO A 38 1.31 -4.86 20.64
N PRO A 39 0.15 -5.28 20.08
CA PRO A 39 -0.74 -6.20 20.77
C PRO A 39 -0.09 -7.58 20.90
N LEU A 40 0.15 -7.98 22.14
CA LEU A 40 0.63 -9.32 22.50
C LEU A 40 -0.39 -10.38 22.06
N LEU A 41 0.08 -11.39 21.32
CA LEU A 41 -0.67 -12.62 21.02
C LEU A 41 -1.30 -13.18 22.31
N PRO A 42 -2.52 -13.75 22.25
CA PRO A 42 -3.23 -14.20 23.45
C PRO A 42 -2.45 -15.29 24.20
N LYS A 43 -2.57 -15.25 25.53
CA LYS A 43 -1.82 -16.05 26.52
C LYS A 43 -1.66 -17.53 26.13
N ASN A 44 -0.39 -17.93 25.96
CA ASN A 44 0.05 -19.31 25.82
C ASN A 44 -0.36 -20.18 27.03
N SER A 45 -0.59 -21.47 26.79
CA SER A 45 -0.55 -22.55 27.79
C SER A 45 0.83 -22.68 28.49
N CYS A 46 1.85 -22.09 27.86
CA CYS A 46 3.26 -22.06 28.21
C CYS A 46 3.75 -20.61 28.33
N ASN A 47 3.24 -19.88 29.32
CA ASN A 47 3.59 -18.47 29.53
C ASN A 47 4.81 -18.34 30.47
N GLU A 48 5.93 -18.91 30.05
CA GLU A 48 7.18 -18.85 30.81
C GLU A 48 8.02 -17.65 30.38
N THR A 49 8.63 -16.99 31.37
CA THR A 49 9.44 -15.79 31.15
C THR A 49 10.74 -15.88 31.93
N CYS A 50 11.81 -15.35 31.35
CA CYS A 50 13.07 -15.09 32.03
C CYS A 50 13.22 -13.56 32.14
N GLY A 51 12.72 -13.00 33.25
CA GLY A 51 12.57 -11.55 33.41
C GLY A 51 11.58 -10.97 32.40
N LYS A 52 12.07 -10.19 31.42
CA LYS A 52 11.26 -9.62 30.33
C LYS A 52 11.24 -10.48 29.07
N LEU A 53 12.07 -11.52 28.99
CA LEU A 53 12.17 -12.37 27.81
C LEU A 53 11.07 -13.43 27.82
N HIS A 54 10.27 -13.47 26.77
CA HIS A 54 9.25 -14.49 26.56
C HIS A 54 9.88 -15.76 25.98
N VAL A 55 9.52 -16.93 26.50
CA VAL A 55 10.00 -18.22 26.01
C VAL A 55 8.97 -18.82 25.06
N PRO A 56 9.27 -18.95 23.74
CA PRO A 56 8.34 -19.56 22.80
C PRO A 56 8.32 -21.07 22.94
N PHE A 57 7.19 -21.70 22.64
CA PHE A 57 7.12 -23.14 22.46
C PHE A 57 8.03 -23.56 21.29
N PRO A 58 8.75 -24.71 21.35
CA PRO A 58 8.71 -25.79 22.34
C PRO A 58 9.65 -25.61 23.55
N PHE A 59 10.27 -24.44 23.72
CA PHE A 59 11.22 -24.19 24.81
C PHE A 59 10.51 -23.98 26.15
N TYR A 60 11.20 -24.31 27.25
CA TYR A 60 10.66 -24.17 28.61
C TYR A 60 11.78 -24.06 29.65
N ILE A 61 11.49 -23.46 30.82
CA ILE A 61 12.40 -23.28 31.96
C ILE A 61 11.98 -24.17 33.14
N ASN A 62 10.72 -24.06 33.59
CA ASN A 62 10.20 -24.76 34.76
C ASN A 62 9.14 -25.79 34.36
N ASN A 63 9.29 -27.03 34.82
CA ASN A 63 8.48 -28.14 34.32
C ASN A 63 7.05 -28.14 34.90
N THR A 64 6.01 -28.25 34.05
CA THR A 64 4.73 -28.97 34.35
C THR A 64 3.72 -29.08 33.19
N SER A 65 3.73 -28.22 32.15
CA SER A 65 2.82 -28.35 30.98
C SER A 65 3.50 -28.34 29.61
N CYS A 66 4.66 -27.67 29.48
CA CYS A 66 5.36 -27.42 28.21
C CYS A 66 6.45 -28.44 27.88
N ALA A 67 6.92 -29.17 28.88
CA ALA A 67 7.99 -30.17 28.75
C ALA A 67 7.55 -31.46 28.03
N SER A 68 6.41 -31.46 27.33
CA SER A 68 5.79 -32.67 26.77
C SER A 68 6.57 -33.29 25.61
N LEU A 69 7.51 -32.56 24.99
CA LEU A 69 8.22 -32.98 23.78
C LEU A 69 9.59 -33.62 24.09
N SER A 70 10.50 -32.89 24.74
CA SER A 70 11.83 -33.40 25.08
C SER A 70 12.53 -32.48 26.08
N SER A 71 13.36 -33.05 26.95
CA SER A 71 14.30 -32.30 27.80
C SER A 71 15.37 -31.53 27.01
N SER A 72 15.49 -31.80 25.71
CA SER A 72 16.40 -31.07 24.81
C SER A 72 16.00 -29.61 24.63
N PHE A 73 14.71 -29.27 24.82
CA PHE A 73 14.21 -27.89 24.72
C PHE A 73 14.25 -27.12 26.06
N HIS A 74 14.82 -27.73 27.11
CA HIS A 74 14.96 -27.09 28.41
C HIS A 74 15.99 -25.96 28.36
N LEU A 75 15.58 -24.79 28.85
CA LEU A 75 16.39 -23.59 28.98
C LEU A 75 16.72 -23.33 30.45
N SER A 76 17.89 -22.79 30.72
CA SER A 76 18.22 -22.22 32.02
C SER A 76 18.18 -20.70 31.96
N CYS A 77 17.58 -20.07 32.96
CA CYS A 77 17.49 -18.62 33.08
C CYS A 77 18.53 -18.15 34.10
N SER A 78 19.44 -17.28 33.67
CA SER A 78 20.46 -16.67 34.52
C SER A 78 20.19 -15.17 34.67
N ASN A 79 20.28 -14.66 35.90
CA ASN A 79 20.09 -13.25 36.27
C ASN A 79 18.79 -12.59 35.77
N SER A 80 17.77 -13.38 35.44
CA SER A 80 16.51 -12.89 34.84
C SER A 80 16.70 -12.07 33.55
N SER A 81 17.85 -12.23 32.87
CA SER A 81 18.19 -11.45 31.68
C SER A 81 18.78 -12.30 30.55
N THR A 82 19.23 -13.52 30.85
CA THR A 82 19.95 -14.36 29.89
C THR A 82 19.38 -15.77 29.91
N LEU A 83 18.90 -16.22 28.75
CA LEU A 83 18.50 -17.60 28.51
C LEU A 83 19.69 -18.39 27.99
N LEU A 84 19.83 -19.62 28.48
CA LEU A 84 20.93 -20.52 28.16
C LEU A 84 20.35 -21.87 27.71
N ILE A 85 20.79 -22.36 26.55
CA ILE A 85 20.45 -23.69 26.05
C ILE A 85 21.66 -24.64 26.21
N LYS A 86 21.40 -25.89 26.61
CA LYS A 86 22.45 -26.90 26.75
C LYS A 86 22.59 -27.71 25.46
N ILE A 87 23.72 -27.57 24.78
CA ILE A 87 24.07 -28.31 23.56
C ILE A 87 25.36 -29.09 23.84
N GLY A 88 25.31 -30.42 23.69
CA GLY A 88 26.38 -31.29 24.16
C GLY A 88 26.65 -31.13 25.66
N SER A 89 27.88 -30.78 26.00
CA SER A 89 28.36 -30.51 27.37
C SER A 89 28.37 -29.02 27.75
N GLN A 90 28.05 -28.12 26.82
CA GLN A 90 28.17 -26.67 27.00
C GLN A 90 26.81 -25.96 27.07
N ASN A 91 26.79 -24.80 27.73
CA ASN A 91 25.63 -23.91 27.79
C ASN A 91 25.87 -22.69 26.91
N TYR A 92 25.00 -22.48 25.93
CA TYR A 92 25.09 -21.38 24.97
C TYR A 92 24.06 -20.30 25.29
N PRO A 93 24.45 -19.01 25.41
CA PRO A 93 23.53 -17.90 25.52
C PRO A 93 22.63 -17.79 24.29
N ILE A 94 21.32 -17.66 24.50
CA ILE A 94 20.35 -17.39 23.44
C ILE A 94 20.30 -15.87 23.24
N LEU A 95 20.54 -15.44 22.01
CA LEU A 95 20.42 -14.04 21.59
C LEU A 95 19.00 -13.72 21.10
N GLU A 96 18.39 -14.65 20.34
CA GLU A 96 17.11 -14.42 19.67
C GLU A 96 16.40 -15.74 19.35
N PHE A 97 15.06 -15.70 19.26
CA PHE A 97 14.24 -16.82 18.80
C PHE A 97 13.67 -16.52 17.41
N PHE A 98 13.58 -17.55 16.59
CA PHE A 98 12.93 -17.54 15.28
C PHE A 98 11.77 -18.53 15.26
N SER A 99 10.90 -18.44 14.25
CA SER A 99 9.81 -19.40 14.05
C SER A 99 10.29 -20.82 13.68
N ASP A 100 11.54 -20.95 13.26
CA ASP A 100 12.20 -22.20 12.85
C ASP A 100 13.37 -22.60 13.77
N GLY A 101 13.75 -21.76 14.73
CA GLY A 101 15.07 -21.90 15.35
C GLY A 101 15.37 -20.92 16.48
N LEU A 102 16.65 -20.86 16.82
CA LEU A 102 17.20 -19.87 17.75
C LEU A 102 18.61 -19.43 17.31
N LEU A 103 19.00 -18.23 17.72
CA LEU A 103 20.35 -17.72 17.57
C LEU A 103 21.10 -17.88 18.90
N VAL A 104 22.25 -18.53 18.87
CA VAL A 104 23.12 -18.66 20.04
C VAL A 104 24.45 -17.94 19.88
N ASP A 105 24.98 -17.43 20.99
CA ASP A 105 26.36 -16.94 21.08
C ASP A 105 27.27 -17.97 21.74
N PHE A 106 28.58 -17.77 21.59
CA PHE A 106 29.58 -18.64 22.19
C PHE A 106 29.75 -18.38 23.69
N PRO A 107 29.94 -19.43 24.51
CA PRO A 107 30.16 -19.25 25.95
C PRO A 107 31.49 -18.54 26.25
N GLY A 108 31.47 -17.60 27.20
CA GLY A 108 32.66 -17.11 27.89
C GLY A 108 33.61 -16.20 27.12
N THR A 109 33.25 -15.67 25.95
CA THR A 109 34.13 -14.78 25.17
C THR A 109 33.38 -13.55 24.62
N SER A 110 33.98 -12.36 24.75
CA SER A 110 33.48 -11.14 24.09
C SER A 110 33.88 -11.09 22.61
N SER A 111 34.91 -11.82 22.21
CA SER A 111 35.42 -11.90 20.83
C SER A 111 34.63 -12.90 19.99
N CYS A 112 34.17 -12.49 18.80
CA CYS A 112 33.50 -13.39 17.85
C CYS A 112 34.44 -14.39 17.15
N ARG A 113 35.76 -14.32 17.42
CA ARG A 113 36.75 -15.25 16.90
C ARG A 113 36.90 -16.43 17.85
N GLN A 114 36.40 -17.59 17.43
CA GLN A 114 36.74 -18.84 18.08
C GLN A 114 37.98 -19.43 17.41
N TYR A 115 39.12 -19.35 18.10
CA TYR A 115 40.31 -20.11 17.74
C TYR A 115 40.25 -21.49 18.40
N ASN A 116 40.51 -22.55 17.62
CA ASN A 116 40.61 -23.95 18.03
C ASN A 116 39.31 -24.65 18.51
N ASP A 117 38.12 -24.10 18.27
CA ASP A 117 36.85 -24.74 18.65
C ASP A 117 35.97 -25.11 17.43
N LEU A 118 36.60 -25.57 16.35
CA LEU A 118 35.89 -26.08 15.17
C LEU A 118 35.05 -27.34 15.47
N ASN A 119 35.28 -28.00 16.61
CA ASN A 119 34.55 -29.20 17.01
C ASN A 119 33.17 -28.90 17.62
N SER A 120 32.91 -27.63 17.97
CA SER A 120 31.59 -27.20 18.42
C SER A 120 30.55 -27.40 17.32
N PHE A 121 29.34 -27.80 17.73
CA PHE A 121 28.23 -28.14 16.83
C PHE A 121 28.50 -29.30 15.84
N GLY A 122 29.52 -30.15 16.10
CA GLY A 122 29.74 -31.39 15.35
C GLY A 122 28.69 -32.48 15.61
N GLU A 123 28.79 -33.59 14.87
CA GLU A 123 27.90 -34.75 15.00
C GLU A 123 27.78 -35.26 16.45
N ARG A 124 28.90 -35.25 17.20
CA ARG A 124 28.96 -35.61 18.63
C ARG A 124 28.35 -34.55 19.58
N SER A 125 28.17 -33.31 19.12
CA SER A 125 27.51 -32.26 19.92
C SER A 125 26.00 -32.47 19.97
N PHE A 126 25.44 -33.12 18.96
CA PHE A 126 24.02 -33.44 18.84
C PHE A 126 23.70 -34.93 19.14
N ASP A 127 24.69 -35.67 19.66
CA ASP A 127 24.68 -37.10 19.96
C ASP A 127 23.36 -37.59 20.60
N GLY A 128 22.53 -38.27 19.80
CA GLY A 128 21.26 -38.89 20.19
C GLY A 128 20.10 -37.93 20.51
N ARG A 129 20.28 -36.61 20.39
CA ARG A 129 19.23 -35.60 20.62
C ARG A 129 18.87 -34.91 19.31
N ASN A 130 18.07 -35.63 18.51
CA ASN A 130 17.65 -35.33 17.13
C ASN A 130 16.75 -34.08 16.97
N TYR A 131 16.96 -33.03 17.75
CA TYR A 131 16.05 -31.87 17.80
C TYR A 131 16.64 -30.58 17.24
N PHE A 132 17.96 -30.48 17.06
CA PHE A 132 18.62 -29.27 16.58
C PHE A 132 19.65 -29.60 15.49
N GLY A 133 19.85 -28.68 14.57
CA GLY A 133 20.90 -28.71 13.56
C GLY A 133 21.37 -27.30 13.21
N VAL A 134 22.60 -27.18 12.72
CA VAL A 134 23.12 -25.90 12.24
C VAL A 134 22.35 -25.47 10.99
N SER A 135 21.74 -24.29 11.04
CA SER A 135 20.92 -23.79 9.94
C SER A 135 21.78 -23.42 8.73
N VAL A 136 21.24 -23.62 7.52
CA VAL A 136 21.87 -23.20 6.26
C VAL A 136 21.96 -21.67 6.10
N ASP A 137 21.23 -20.92 6.92
CA ASP A 137 21.25 -19.46 6.93
C ASP A 137 22.52 -18.88 7.59
N ASN A 138 23.43 -19.72 8.10
CA ASN A 138 24.70 -19.25 8.65
C ASN A 138 25.71 -18.98 7.53
N VAL A 139 26.40 -17.85 7.66
CA VAL A 139 27.61 -17.54 6.91
C VAL A 139 28.79 -17.61 7.88
N VAL A 140 29.79 -18.41 7.51
CA VAL A 140 30.96 -18.68 8.36
C VAL A 140 32.14 -17.88 7.84
N GLY A 141 32.78 -17.14 8.74
CA GLY A 141 34.09 -16.54 8.51
C GLY A 141 35.19 -17.46 8.95
N LEU A 142 36.18 -17.71 8.11
CA LEU A 142 37.22 -18.69 8.38
C LEU A 142 38.59 -18.00 8.49
N TYR A 143 39.39 -18.44 9.46
CA TYR A 143 40.67 -17.81 9.80
C TYR A 143 41.81 -18.83 9.79
N ASP A 144 42.99 -18.34 9.38
CA ASP A 144 44.24 -19.09 9.30
C ASP A 144 44.09 -20.42 8.55
N CYS A 145 43.40 -20.40 7.41
CA CYS A 145 43.27 -21.55 6.52
C CYS A 145 44.49 -21.67 5.60
N GLU A 146 44.92 -22.90 5.34
CA GLU A 146 46.03 -23.19 4.42
C GLU A 146 45.55 -23.26 2.96
N ASP A 147 44.29 -23.65 2.75
CA ASP A 147 43.64 -23.70 1.44
C ASP A 147 42.64 -22.54 1.30
N SER A 148 42.79 -21.73 0.25
CA SER A 148 41.90 -20.58 -0.04
C SER A 148 40.74 -20.93 -0.99
N SER A 149 40.71 -22.14 -1.55
CA SER A 149 39.64 -22.60 -2.44
C SER A 149 38.27 -22.66 -1.78
N LEU A 150 38.24 -22.67 -0.45
CA LEU A 150 37.03 -22.66 0.37
C LEU A 150 36.39 -21.27 0.46
N CYS A 151 37.11 -20.19 0.17
CA CYS A 151 36.58 -18.83 0.31
C CYS A 151 35.65 -18.49 -0.87
N LYS A 152 34.45 -17.99 -0.60
CA LYS A 152 33.46 -17.58 -1.62
C LYS A 152 33.36 -16.06 -1.71
N ALA A 153 33.18 -15.53 -2.92
CA ALA A 153 33.05 -14.08 -3.14
C ALA A 153 31.68 -13.52 -2.69
N ASP A 154 30.66 -14.37 -2.61
CA ASP A 154 29.28 -13.92 -2.38
C ASP A 154 29.03 -13.23 -1.03
N CYS A 155 29.92 -13.39 -0.05
CA CYS A 155 29.75 -12.72 1.24
C CYS A 155 30.13 -11.23 1.23
N GLU A 156 30.78 -10.73 0.17
CA GLU A 156 31.08 -9.29 0.04
C GLU A 156 29.80 -8.44 -0.04
N THR A 157 28.68 -9.05 -0.44
CA THR A 157 27.37 -8.40 -0.57
C THR A 157 26.60 -8.28 0.76
N VAL A 158 27.04 -8.98 1.80
CA VAL A 158 26.35 -9.03 3.10
C VAL A 158 27.12 -8.19 4.13
N ASN A 159 26.42 -7.24 4.74
CA ASN A 159 26.95 -6.48 5.86
C ASN A 159 27.05 -7.37 7.11
N LEU A 160 28.26 -7.86 7.38
CA LEU A 160 28.56 -8.67 8.56
C LEU A 160 29.23 -7.77 9.61
N PRO A 161 28.62 -7.58 10.80
CA PRO A 161 29.21 -6.74 11.84
C PRO A 161 30.52 -7.33 12.35
N GLY A 162 31.46 -6.45 12.69
CA GLY A 162 32.74 -6.82 13.28
C GLY A 162 32.57 -7.52 14.63
N CYS A 163 33.61 -8.26 15.06
CA CYS A 163 33.59 -8.97 16.35
C CYS A 163 33.43 -8.05 17.57
N ASP A 164 33.73 -6.77 17.43
CA ASP A 164 33.59 -5.70 18.43
C ASP A 164 32.22 -5.02 18.41
N GLY A 165 31.32 -5.44 17.50
CA GLY A 165 30.00 -4.83 17.33
C GLY A 165 30.02 -3.55 16.50
N SER A 166 31.15 -3.17 15.89
CA SER A 166 31.21 -2.04 14.97
C SER A 166 30.50 -2.34 13.65
N VAL A 167 29.65 -1.40 13.22
CA VAL A 167 28.98 -1.43 11.92
C VAL A 167 30.00 -0.98 10.87
N GLY A 168 30.32 -1.86 9.91
CA GLY A 168 31.28 -1.58 8.83
C GLY A 168 32.72 -2.08 9.06
N GLY A 169 32.98 -2.87 10.11
CA GLY A 169 34.33 -3.33 10.47
C GLY A 169 34.62 -4.80 10.14
N GLY A 170 34.80 -5.15 8.87
CA GLY A 170 35.49 -6.39 8.52
C GLY A 170 35.12 -6.98 7.17
N SER A 171 35.85 -6.61 6.12
CA SER A 171 36.00 -7.52 4.97
C SER A 171 36.53 -8.85 5.53
N LEU A 172 35.67 -9.87 5.51
CA LEU A 172 36.11 -11.22 5.78
C LEU A 172 36.96 -11.67 4.60
N GLY A 173 38.29 -11.68 4.80
CA GLY A 173 39.21 -12.14 3.75
C GLY A 173 38.91 -13.57 3.28
N CYS A 174 38.22 -14.37 4.10
CA CYS A 174 37.70 -15.69 3.72
C CYS A 174 36.36 -15.97 4.42
N CYS A 175 35.34 -16.30 3.64
CA CYS A 175 34.02 -16.67 4.14
C CYS A 175 33.43 -17.85 3.35
N TYR A 176 32.48 -18.55 3.96
CA TYR A 176 31.76 -19.67 3.36
C TYR A 176 30.28 -19.64 3.79
N PRO A 177 29.32 -19.42 2.87
CA PRO A 177 27.90 -19.55 3.17
C PRO A 177 27.49 -21.02 3.26
N LEU A 178 26.84 -21.45 4.35
CA LEU A 178 26.45 -22.86 4.52
C LEU A 178 25.40 -23.34 3.51
N SER A 179 24.71 -22.43 2.85
CA SER A 179 23.79 -22.70 1.74
C SER A 179 24.46 -23.18 0.44
N ASP A 180 25.79 -23.03 0.31
CA ASP A 180 26.54 -23.43 -0.89
C ASP A 180 26.70 -24.95 -1.01
N HIS A 181 26.71 -25.66 0.12
CA HIS A 181 26.76 -27.13 0.18
C HIS A 181 27.93 -27.84 -0.53
N SER A 182 28.97 -27.15 -1.02
CA SER A 182 30.10 -27.80 -1.69
C SER A 182 31.06 -28.54 -0.75
N ILE A 183 31.26 -28.01 0.46
CA ILE A 183 32.19 -28.53 1.48
C ILE A 183 31.44 -28.96 2.74
N TRP A 184 30.52 -28.13 3.22
CA TRP A 184 29.72 -28.40 4.41
C TRP A 184 28.35 -28.93 4.04
N HIS A 185 27.92 -30.00 4.70
CA HIS A 185 26.63 -30.63 4.49
C HIS A 185 25.75 -30.62 5.74
N ILE A 186 24.44 -30.75 5.53
CA ILE A 186 23.45 -30.80 6.61
C ILE A 186 23.77 -31.96 7.57
N GLY A 187 23.85 -31.62 8.86
CA GLY A 187 24.19 -32.56 9.94
C GLY A 187 25.67 -32.52 10.34
N GLU A 188 26.52 -31.87 9.55
CA GLU A 188 27.92 -31.65 9.91
C GLU A 188 28.08 -30.41 10.80
N GLY A 189 29.11 -30.41 11.62
CA GLY A 189 29.54 -29.19 12.34
C GLY A 189 30.63 -28.44 11.58
N PHE A 190 31.25 -27.48 12.25
CA PHE A 190 32.33 -26.68 11.65
C PHE A 190 33.67 -27.41 11.53
N SER A 191 33.77 -28.64 12.07
CA SER A 191 35.01 -29.43 12.07
C SER A 191 35.46 -29.80 10.66
N VAL A 192 34.55 -29.80 9.68
CA VAL A 192 34.84 -30.05 8.26
C VAL A 192 35.86 -29.05 7.70
N PHE A 193 35.93 -27.83 8.23
CA PHE A 193 36.88 -26.82 7.76
C PHE A 193 38.32 -27.07 8.25
N SER A 194 38.51 -27.92 9.26
CA SER A 194 39.85 -28.26 9.77
C SER A 194 40.71 -28.99 8.73
N GLN A 195 40.09 -29.73 7.80
CA GLN A 195 40.80 -30.44 6.73
C GLN A 195 41.46 -29.50 5.71
N PHE A 196 41.06 -28.22 5.70
CA PHE A 196 41.64 -27.16 4.87
C PHE A 196 42.64 -26.28 5.63
N GLY A 197 43.08 -26.74 6.81
CA GLY A 197 44.05 -26.05 7.65
C GLY A 197 43.49 -24.89 8.48
N CYS A 198 42.18 -24.58 8.38
CA CYS A 198 41.56 -23.51 9.16
C CYS A 198 41.71 -23.74 10.66
N ARG A 199 42.08 -22.69 11.41
CA ARG A 199 42.29 -22.76 12.87
C ARG A 199 41.24 -22.03 13.69
N GLY A 200 40.44 -21.20 13.05
CA GLY A 200 39.36 -20.50 13.73
C GLY A 200 38.22 -20.13 12.81
N PHE A 201 37.10 -19.76 13.43
CA PHE A 201 35.94 -19.29 12.70
C PHE A 201 35.12 -18.26 13.48
N SER A 202 34.25 -17.58 12.75
CA SER A 202 33.15 -16.76 13.25
C SER A 202 31.89 -17.15 12.48
N SER A 203 30.71 -16.93 13.05
CA SER A 203 29.44 -17.23 12.39
C SER A 203 28.48 -16.06 12.51
N TRP A 204 27.71 -15.85 11.45
CA TRP A 204 26.61 -14.90 11.41
C TRP A 204 25.38 -15.55 10.79
N ALA A 205 24.22 -15.30 11.36
CA ALA A 205 22.94 -15.67 10.79
C ALA A 205 22.46 -14.59 9.82
N VAL A 206 22.29 -14.96 8.55
CA VAL A 206 21.80 -14.08 7.48
C VAL A 206 20.42 -14.58 7.06
N LEU A 207 19.37 -13.93 7.57
CA LEU A 207 17.99 -14.30 7.23
C LEU A 207 17.68 -13.97 5.78
N ARG A 208 16.86 -14.81 5.13
CA ARG A 208 16.41 -14.57 3.75
C ARG A 208 15.76 -13.19 3.63
N GLY A 209 16.21 -12.41 2.64
CA GLY A 209 15.73 -11.04 2.41
C GLY A 209 16.43 -9.96 3.27
N SER A 210 17.39 -10.33 4.13
CA SER A 210 18.26 -9.39 4.85
C SER A 210 19.62 -9.27 4.17
N TYR A 211 20.13 -8.04 4.08
CA TYR A 211 21.50 -7.74 3.66
C TYR A 211 22.46 -7.57 4.86
N SER A 212 21.98 -7.77 6.09
CA SER A 212 22.78 -7.70 7.32
C SER A 212 22.72 -9.02 8.07
N GLY A 213 23.90 -9.50 8.51
CA GLY A 213 24.02 -10.68 9.36
C GLY A 213 23.97 -10.34 10.85
N LYS A 214 23.41 -11.24 11.67
CA LYS A 214 23.49 -11.18 13.13
C LYS A 214 24.57 -12.12 13.63
N ARG A 215 25.51 -11.63 14.44
CA ARG A 215 26.56 -12.47 15.03
C ARG A 215 25.94 -13.60 15.84
N GLY A 216 26.42 -14.82 15.63
CA GLY A 216 25.98 -16.02 16.34
C GLY A 216 25.83 -17.22 15.41
N VAL A 217 25.48 -18.36 15.99
CA VAL A 217 25.15 -19.58 15.25
C VAL A 217 23.63 -19.76 15.29
N LYS A 218 22.96 -19.65 14.15
CA LYS A 218 21.55 -20.00 14.02
C LYS A 218 21.41 -21.51 14.01
N LEU A 219 20.58 -22.03 14.91
CA LEU A 219 20.20 -23.42 14.96
C LEU A 219 18.74 -23.54 14.54
N GLU A 220 18.45 -24.45 13.63
CA GLU A 220 17.08 -24.87 13.33
C GLU A 220 16.70 -26.02 14.25
N PHE A 221 15.44 -26.05 14.70
CA PHE A 221 14.92 -27.19 15.44
C PHE A 221 13.96 -28.04 14.60
N GLY A 222 13.84 -29.32 14.96
CA GLY A 222 12.89 -30.24 14.34
C GLY A 222 12.44 -31.30 15.33
N ILE A 223 11.16 -31.68 15.29
CA ILE A 223 10.62 -32.73 16.16
C ILE A 223 10.56 -34.05 15.37
N PRO A 224 10.99 -35.20 15.92
CA PRO A 224 10.91 -36.48 15.23
C PRO A 224 9.48 -36.85 14.84
N ARG A 225 9.32 -37.42 13.64
CA ARG A 225 8.01 -37.81 13.09
C ARG A 225 7.24 -38.88 13.90
N ASN A 226 7.90 -39.60 14.82
CA ASN A 226 7.32 -40.73 15.57
C ASN A 226 6.38 -40.33 16.73
N PHE A 227 6.07 -39.04 16.94
CA PHE A 227 5.04 -38.64 17.89
C PHE A 227 3.64 -38.91 17.29
N SER A 228 2.97 -39.95 17.82
CA SER A 228 1.73 -40.55 17.31
C SER A 228 0.43 -39.76 17.55
N LYS A 229 0.51 -38.45 17.81
CA LYS A 229 -0.63 -37.54 17.97
C LYS A 229 -0.49 -36.35 17.02
N GLU A 230 -1.58 -35.66 16.71
CA GLU A 230 -1.59 -34.39 15.97
C GLU A 230 -0.60 -33.40 16.64
N ILE A 231 0.61 -33.25 16.08
CA ILE A 231 1.66 -32.33 16.58
C ILE A 231 1.31 -30.90 16.18
N CYS A 232 0.79 -30.74 14.96
CA CYS A 232 0.39 -29.46 14.40
C CYS A 232 -1.06 -29.14 14.71
N ALA A 233 -1.31 -27.90 15.11
CA ALA A 233 -2.63 -27.37 15.40
C ALA A 233 -3.53 -27.36 14.16
N LYS A 234 -4.83 -27.16 14.38
CA LYS A 234 -5.74 -26.90 13.26
C LYS A 234 -5.28 -25.67 12.48
N ASN A 235 -5.37 -25.74 11.15
CA ASN A 235 -4.88 -24.72 10.22
C ASN A 235 -3.35 -24.53 10.26
N ALA A 236 -2.61 -25.57 10.64
CA ALA A 236 -1.16 -25.64 10.52
C ALA A 236 -0.77 -26.80 9.59
N ASP A 237 0.22 -26.55 8.73
CA ASP A 237 0.82 -27.54 7.85
C ASP A 237 2.09 -28.11 8.48
N MET A 238 2.29 -29.42 8.32
CA MET A 238 3.51 -30.11 8.74
C MET A 238 4.58 -29.94 7.66
N VAL A 239 5.69 -29.31 8.00
CA VAL A 239 6.82 -29.10 7.09
C VAL A 239 8.07 -29.79 7.63
N ASN A 240 8.94 -30.27 6.74
CA ASN A 240 10.20 -30.88 7.15
C ASN A 240 11.18 -29.80 7.63
N ALA A 241 11.90 -30.07 8.72
CA ALA A 241 13.03 -29.26 9.12
C ALA A 241 14.18 -29.49 8.13
N THR A 242 14.91 -28.42 7.78
CA THR A 242 15.97 -28.48 6.78
C THR A 242 17.28 -29.01 7.35
N ALA A 243 17.65 -28.61 8.56
CA ALA A 243 18.89 -28.97 9.23
C ALA A 243 18.77 -30.23 10.11
N VAL A 244 17.55 -30.70 10.38
CA VAL A 244 17.29 -31.84 11.27
C VAL A 244 16.72 -33.00 10.47
N LYS A 245 17.56 -34.02 10.23
CA LYS A 245 17.19 -35.20 9.45
C LYS A 245 15.97 -35.92 10.04
N GLY A 246 14.87 -35.97 9.29
CA GLY A 246 13.61 -36.59 9.72
C GLY A 246 12.84 -35.79 10.79
N GLY A 247 13.30 -34.56 11.09
CA GLY A 247 12.60 -33.61 11.93
C GLY A 247 11.49 -32.90 11.15
N ILE A 248 10.40 -32.58 11.84
CA ILE A 248 9.28 -31.82 11.32
C ILE A 248 9.02 -30.58 12.19
N ARG A 249 8.33 -29.60 11.60
CA ARG A 249 7.86 -28.36 12.22
C ARG A 249 6.42 -28.11 11.75
N CYS A 250 5.73 -27.22 12.45
CA CYS A 250 4.39 -26.79 12.09
C CYS A 250 4.41 -25.33 11.65
N VAL A 251 3.70 -25.00 10.57
CA VAL A 251 3.60 -23.65 10.03
C VAL A 251 2.13 -23.31 9.84
N CYS A 252 1.69 -22.15 10.31
CA CYS A 252 0.31 -21.72 10.10
C CYS A 252 0.01 -21.47 8.62
N GLN A 253 -1.18 -21.89 8.20
CA GLN A 253 -1.71 -21.60 6.87
C GLN A 253 -1.95 -20.11 6.68
N ASP A 254 -2.04 -19.66 5.42
CA ASP A 254 -2.30 -18.27 5.09
C ASP A 254 -3.55 -17.72 5.80
N GLY A 255 -3.42 -16.54 6.39
CA GLY A 255 -4.47 -15.92 7.21
C GLY A 255 -4.47 -16.33 8.68
N PHE A 256 -3.55 -17.19 9.10
CA PHE A 256 -3.35 -17.56 10.50
C PHE A 256 -1.96 -17.19 11.01
N VAL A 257 -1.85 -16.88 12.30
CA VAL A 257 -0.59 -16.51 12.98
C VAL A 257 -0.44 -17.32 14.26
N GLY A 258 0.77 -17.77 14.55
CA GLY A 258 1.14 -18.48 15.78
C GLY A 258 2.30 -19.45 15.57
N ASP A 259 2.52 -20.35 16.54
CA ASP A 259 3.62 -21.33 16.50
C ASP A 259 3.26 -22.63 15.76
N GLY A 260 1.99 -22.81 15.40
CA GLY A 260 1.51 -23.97 14.65
C GLY A 260 1.39 -25.26 15.45
N PHE A 261 1.75 -25.31 16.74
CA PHE A 261 1.75 -26.55 17.53
C PHE A 261 0.48 -26.69 18.38
N VAL A 262 -0.06 -27.91 18.51
CA VAL A 262 -1.26 -28.18 19.34
C VAL A 262 -1.04 -27.81 20.80
N ASN A 263 0.16 -28.10 21.34
CA ASN A 263 0.49 -27.84 22.74
C ASN A 263 1.02 -26.41 22.98
N GLY A 264 1.21 -25.64 21.90
CA GLY A 264 1.67 -24.25 21.93
C GLY A 264 0.53 -23.25 21.79
N THR A 265 0.80 -22.11 21.16
CA THR A 265 -0.19 -21.11 20.76
C THR A 265 -1.16 -21.64 19.70
N GLY A 266 -0.69 -22.56 18.85
CA GLY A 266 -1.41 -23.04 17.68
C GLY A 266 -1.48 -21.99 16.57
N CYS A 267 -2.56 -22.03 15.77
CA CYS A 267 -2.79 -21.07 14.70
C CYS A 267 -4.07 -20.28 14.95
N LEU A 268 -3.93 -18.97 15.10
CA LEU A 268 -5.01 -18.04 15.36
C LEU A 268 -5.35 -17.29 14.09
N LEU A 269 -6.65 -17.16 13.78
CA LEU A 269 -7.10 -16.37 12.65
C LEU A 269 -6.62 -14.94 12.81
N SER A 270 -5.94 -14.39 11.81
CA SER A 270 -5.50 -13.01 11.76
C SER A 270 -6.51 -12.16 10.99
N CYS A 271 -6.86 -11.00 11.52
CA CYS A 271 -7.78 -10.06 10.89
C CYS A 271 -7.46 -8.62 11.29
N ILE A 272 -7.99 -7.64 10.54
CA ILE A 272 -7.89 -6.23 10.90
C ILE A 272 -9.21 -5.79 11.51
N LYS A 273 -9.17 -5.34 12.77
CA LYS A 273 -10.32 -4.79 13.49
C LYS A 273 -10.00 -3.38 13.95
N ASN A 274 -10.80 -2.41 13.50
CA ASN A 274 -10.62 -0.98 13.80
C ASN A 274 -9.21 -0.46 13.43
N GLY A 275 -8.66 -0.90 12.29
CA GLY A 275 -7.33 -0.48 11.83
C GLY A 275 -6.16 -1.06 12.63
N LYS A 276 -6.41 -2.03 13.52
CA LYS A 276 -5.37 -2.77 14.25
C LYS A 276 -5.48 -4.26 13.95
N GLU A 277 -4.34 -4.94 13.96
CA GLU A 277 -4.31 -6.39 13.90
C GLU A 277 -5.00 -6.98 15.13
N ALA A 278 -5.88 -7.95 14.88
CA ALA A 278 -6.62 -8.70 15.87
C ALA A 278 -6.51 -10.19 15.54
N TYR A 279 -6.55 -11.03 16.57
CA TYR A 279 -6.34 -12.47 16.42
C TYR A 279 -7.44 -13.30 17.09
N GLY A 280 -7.68 -14.49 16.57
CA GLY A 280 -8.53 -15.50 17.20
C GLY A 280 -9.96 -15.03 17.43
N SER A 281 -10.43 -15.06 18.68
CA SER A 281 -11.81 -14.72 19.02
C SER A 281 -12.18 -13.26 18.74
N ASP A 282 -11.19 -12.36 18.69
CA ASP A 282 -11.42 -10.93 18.49
C ASP A 282 -11.83 -10.61 17.05
N CYS A 283 -11.52 -11.51 16.11
CA CYS A 283 -12.03 -11.47 14.74
C CYS A 283 -13.54 -11.73 14.66
N TYR A 284 -14.12 -12.40 15.66
CA TYR A 284 -15.55 -12.67 15.68
C TYR A 284 -16.30 -11.57 16.42
N ILE A 285 -17.24 -10.92 15.73
CA ILE A 285 -18.18 -9.99 16.35
C ILE A 285 -19.12 -10.81 17.24
N LYS A 286 -18.95 -10.75 18.57
CA LYS A 286 -19.92 -11.32 19.52
C LYS A 286 -21.28 -10.66 19.31
N ARG A 287 -22.24 -11.37 18.71
CA ARG A 287 -23.66 -11.01 18.76
C ARG A 287 -24.10 -11.06 20.23
N HIS A 288 -24.37 -9.89 20.82
CA HIS A 288 -24.95 -9.80 22.15
C HIS A 288 -26.31 -10.51 22.18
N ASP A 289 -26.56 -11.24 23.27
CA ASP A 289 -27.69 -12.14 23.51
C ASP A 289 -29.06 -11.45 23.30
N GLN A 290 -29.64 -11.66 22.11
CA GLN A 290 -30.89 -11.04 21.65
C GLN A 290 -32.13 -11.42 22.49
N ARG A 291 -32.03 -12.43 23.38
CA ARG A 291 -33.20 -12.95 24.11
C ARG A 291 -33.76 -11.99 25.18
N LYS A 292 -32.94 -11.11 25.76
CA LYS A 292 -33.43 -10.16 26.80
C LYS A 292 -34.19 -8.96 26.22
N MET A 293 -33.87 -8.54 24.98
CA MET A 293 -34.50 -7.38 24.34
C MET A 293 -35.89 -7.69 23.74
N VAL A 294 -36.14 -8.94 23.33
CA VAL A 294 -37.44 -9.35 22.75
C VAL A 294 -38.57 -9.27 23.78
N ILE A 295 -38.29 -9.55 25.06
CA ILE A 295 -39.30 -9.52 26.13
C ILE A 295 -39.72 -8.08 26.46
N ILE A 296 -38.78 -7.13 26.44
CA ILE A 296 -39.06 -5.71 26.72
C ILE A 296 -39.82 -5.06 25.54
N ALA A 297 -39.46 -5.41 24.30
CA ALA A 297 -40.16 -4.93 23.11
C ALA A 297 -41.62 -5.43 23.03
N GLY A 298 -41.91 -6.64 23.53
CA GLY A 298 -43.25 -7.22 23.53
C GLY A 298 -44.28 -6.47 24.40
N ILE A 299 -43.84 -5.70 25.39
CA ILE A 299 -44.72 -4.99 26.33
C ILE A 299 -44.84 -3.50 25.98
N LEU A 300 -43.76 -2.87 25.50
CA LEU A 300 -43.76 -1.44 25.18
C LEU A 300 -44.47 -1.10 23.86
N CYS A 301 -44.35 -1.94 22.83
CA CYS A 301 -44.95 -1.68 21.52
C CYS A 301 -46.50 -1.60 21.56
N PRO A 302 -47.23 -2.49 22.26
CA PRO A 302 -48.69 -2.39 22.36
C PRO A 302 -49.15 -1.10 23.05
N VAL A 303 -48.45 -0.67 24.10
CA VAL A 303 -48.80 0.54 24.87
C VAL A 303 -48.65 1.80 24.01
N LEU A 304 -47.57 1.89 23.24
CA LEU A 304 -47.32 3.03 22.33
C LEU A 304 -48.31 3.07 21.17
N ILE A 305 -48.71 1.92 20.63
CA ILE A 305 -49.71 1.85 19.55
C ILE A 305 -51.08 2.33 20.06
N VAL A 306 -51.50 1.89 21.25
CA VAL A 306 -52.77 2.33 21.84
C VAL A 306 -52.75 3.84 22.13
N ALA A 307 -51.66 4.36 22.70
CA ALA A 307 -51.50 5.78 22.96
C ALA A 307 -51.56 6.62 21.67
N SER A 308 -50.91 6.16 20.60
CA SER A 308 -50.91 6.81 19.27
C SER A 308 -52.28 6.79 18.61
N LEU A 309 -53.05 5.70 18.74
CA LEU A 309 -54.40 5.61 18.17
C LEU A 309 -55.38 6.53 18.91
N VAL A 310 -55.24 6.67 20.23
CA VAL A 310 -56.03 7.61 21.03
C VAL A 310 -55.72 9.05 20.62
N THR A 311 -54.44 9.43 20.48
CA THR A 311 -54.06 10.78 20.03
C THR A 311 -54.54 11.07 18.61
N LEU A 312 -54.42 10.11 17.69
CA LEU A 312 -54.94 10.24 16.32
C LEU A 312 -56.46 10.44 16.31
N PHE A 313 -57.20 9.72 17.15
CA PHE A 313 -58.65 9.89 17.27
C PHE A 313 -59.03 11.29 17.77
N TYR A 314 -58.25 11.87 18.70
CA TYR A 314 -58.43 13.25 19.14
C TYR A 314 -58.08 14.29 18.05
N LEU A 315 -57.05 14.03 17.24
CA LEU A 315 -56.62 14.91 16.15
C LEU A 315 -57.60 14.89 14.96
N LEU A 316 -58.14 13.73 14.59
CA LEU A 316 -59.15 13.59 13.53
C LEU A 316 -60.48 14.26 13.89
N LYS A 317 -60.77 14.45 15.18
CA LYS A 317 -61.94 15.20 15.65
C LYS A 317 -61.75 16.72 15.51
N ARG A 318 -60.54 17.20 15.21
CA ARG A 318 -60.25 18.61 15.00
C ARG A 318 -60.40 18.97 13.51
N LYS A 319 -61.59 19.43 13.18
CA LYS A 319 -62.07 19.88 11.86
C LYS A 319 -61.04 20.77 11.12
N GLN A 320 -60.56 20.31 9.96
CA GLN A 320 -59.62 21.00 9.08
C GLN A 320 -60.37 21.67 7.90
N ARG A 321 -60.01 22.91 7.56
CA ARG A 321 -60.31 23.54 6.24
C ARG A 321 -59.17 23.20 5.26
N PRO A 322 -59.42 22.99 3.96
CA PRO A 322 -58.42 22.46 3.03
C PRO A 322 -57.69 23.54 2.23
N GLY A 323 -56.44 23.27 1.84
CA GLY A 323 -55.73 24.01 0.81
C GLY A 323 -54.28 23.58 0.54
N MET A 324 -54.09 22.94 -0.63
CA MET A 324 -52.91 22.91 -1.51
C MET A 324 -51.78 21.88 -1.28
N PHE A 325 -51.63 20.99 -2.27
CA PHE A 325 -50.56 20.01 -2.46
C PHE A 325 -49.70 20.46 -3.66
N ASP A 326 -48.44 19.99 -3.66
CA ASP A 326 -47.47 19.93 -4.77
C ASP A 326 -46.35 20.99 -4.90
N SER A 327 -45.69 21.31 -3.77
CA SER A 327 -44.37 21.99 -3.79
C SER A 327 -43.34 21.40 -2.82
N GLU A 328 -43.73 20.46 -1.93
CA GLU A 328 -42.87 20.03 -0.83
C GLU A 328 -41.86 18.93 -1.21
N GLN A 329 -42.15 18.08 -2.20
CA GLN A 329 -41.32 16.89 -2.46
C GLN A 329 -39.97 17.22 -3.12
N ALA A 330 -39.91 18.24 -3.98
CA ALA A 330 -38.64 18.77 -4.54
C ALA A 330 -37.82 19.58 -3.52
N TYR A 331 -38.49 20.16 -2.51
CA TYR A 331 -37.86 20.99 -1.48
C TYR A 331 -37.08 20.16 -0.46
N TYR A 332 -37.62 19.00 -0.03
CA TYR A 332 -36.93 18.12 0.92
C TYR A 332 -35.68 17.45 0.34
N HIS A 333 -35.68 17.11 -0.95
CA HIS A 333 -34.50 16.51 -1.60
C HIS A 333 -33.35 17.51 -1.73
N ASN A 334 -33.65 18.75 -2.15
CA ASN A 334 -32.69 19.86 -2.21
C ASN A 334 -32.11 20.25 -0.84
N ILE A 335 -32.89 20.14 0.25
CA ILE A 335 -32.42 20.45 1.61
C ILE A 335 -31.49 19.37 2.16
N SER A 336 -31.74 18.10 1.85
CA SER A 336 -30.82 17.00 2.19
C SER A 336 -29.49 17.15 1.44
N PHE A 337 -29.54 17.47 0.14
CA PHE A 337 -28.33 17.68 -0.68
C PHE A 337 -27.51 18.91 -0.30
N ARG A 338 -28.16 20.03 0.03
CA ARG A 338 -27.48 21.25 0.50
C ARG A 338 -26.70 21.08 1.80
N LYS A 339 -27.06 20.08 2.62
CA LYS A 339 -26.42 19.87 3.93
C LYS A 339 -25.11 19.09 3.84
N THR A 340 -24.85 18.42 2.71
CA THR A 340 -23.70 17.52 2.51
C THR A 340 -22.61 18.15 1.64
N CYS A 341 -22.96 19.01 0.67
CA CYS A 341 -21.97 19.65 -0.21
C CYS A 341 -21.43 20.96 0.39
N ARG A 342 -20.13 21.01 0.75
CA ARG A 342 -19.46 22.22 1.27
C ARG A 342 -19.03 23.21 0.18
N THR A 343 -19.18 22.88 -1.09
CA THR A 343 -18.77 23.71 -2.24
C THR A 343 -19.95 24.51 -2.83
N ARG A 344 -19.68 25.50 -3.69
CA ARG A 344 -20.73 26.35 -4.30
C ARG A 344 -21.67 25.51 -5.16
N LEU A 345 -22.97 25.66 -4.95
CA LEU A 345 -23.98 25.09 -5.84
C LEU A 345 -24.29 26.08 -6.95
N PHE A 346 -23.94 25.71 -8.18
CA PHE A 346 -24.26 26.45 -9.39
C PHE A 346 -25.63 26.03 -9.93
N SER A 347 -26.33 26.95 -10.58
CA SER A 347 -27.53 26.59 -11.33
C SER A 347 -27.15 26.04 -12.72
N HIS A 348 -27.98 25.14 -13.28
CA HIS A 348 -27.72 24.65 -14.65
C HIS A 348 -27.66 25.80 -15.65
N HIS A 349 -28.60 26.75 -15.55
CA HIS A 349 -28.67 27.93 -16.41
C HIS A 349 -27.38 28.76 -16.36
N GLU A 350 -26.82 28.99 -15.17
CA GLU A 350 -25.57 29.73 -15.01
C GLU A 350 -24.39 29.05 -15.73
N LEU A 351 -24.30 27.71 -15.67
CA LEU A 351 -23.24 26.95 -16.36
C LEU A 351 -23.50 26.80 -17.86
N GLU A 352 -24.76 26.76 -18.26
CA GLU A 352 -25.18 26.77 -19.66
C GLU A 352 -24.83 28.11 -20.33
N GLU A 353 -25.14 29.24 -19.68
CA GLU A 353 -24.71 30.56 -20.14
C GLU A 353 -23.18 30.68 -20.19
N ALA A 354 -22.49 30.20 -19.15
CA ALA A 354 -21.03 30.27 -19.09
C ALA A 354 -20.35 29.51 -20.23
N THR A 355 -20.97 28.43 -20.73
CA THR A 355 -20.44 27.58 -21.82
C THR A 355 -21.06 27.87 -23.18
N ASN A 356 -21.93 28.88 -23.28
CA ASN A 356 -22.71 29.18 -24.48
C ASN A 356 -23.53 27.96 -24.96
N GLY A 357 -24.17 27.23 -24.05
CA GLY A 357 -24.98 26.05 -24.39
C GLY A 357 -24.18 24.76 -24.58
N PHE A 358 -23.00 24.64 -23.97
CA PHE A 358 -22.09 23.49 -24.14
C PHE A 358 -21.68 23.24 -25.60
N GLU A 359 -21.39 24.32 -26.35
CA GLU A 359 -20.94 24.24 -27.74
C GLU A 359 -19.63 23.44 -27.90
N ASP A 360 -19.49 22.74 -29.03
CA ASP A 360 -18.31 21.94 -29.34
C ASP A 360 -17.00 22.77 -29.42
N ASN A 361 -17.10 24.06 -29.77
CA ASN A 361 -15.96 24.99 -29.81
C ASN A 361 -15.38 25.31 -28.41
N ARG A 362 -16.11 25.00 -27.33
CA ARG A 362 -15.68 25.17 -25.94
C ARG A 362 -15.17 23.87 -25.32
N LYS A 363 -15.21 22.75 -26.05
CA LYS A 363 -14.81 21.43 -25.53
C LYS A 363 -13.30 21.38 -25.29
N LEU A 364 -12.91 21.16 -24.04
CA LEU A 364 -11.53 20.95 -23.61
C LEU A 364 -11.12 19.48 -23.70
N MET A 365 -12.04 18.58 -23.34
CA MET A 365 -11.77 17.15 -23.29
C MET A 365 -13.06 16.35 -23.51
N GLN A 366 -12.95 15.23 -24.24
CA GLN A 366 -14.04 14.25 -24.38
C GLN A 366 -13.54 12.84 -24.06
N CYS A 367 -14.22 12.18 -23.14
CA CYS A 367 -14.02 10.78 -22.78
C CYS A 367 -15.35 10.02 -22.91
N ASN A 368 -15.29 8.69 -22.99
CA ASN A 368 -16.47 7.85 -23.26
C ASN A 368 -17.66 8.09 -22.30
N ASN A 369 -17.40 8.55 -21.07
CA ASN A 369 -18.42 8.75 -20.03
C ASN A 369 -18.48 10.20 -19.51
N SER A 370 -17.69 11.13 -20.05
CA SER A 370 -17.67 12.52 -19.58
C SER A 370 -17.10 13.50 -20.61
N THR A 371 -17.45 14.78 -20.48
CA THR A 371 -16.93 15.84 -21.37
C THR A 371 -16.65 17.08 -20.54
N MET A 372 -15.54 17.76 -20.82
CA MET A 372 -15.14 18.99 -20.12
C MET A 372 -15.18 20.17 -21.08
N PHE A 373 -15.75 21.29 -20.63
CA PHE A 373 -15.95 22.51 -21.41
C PHE A 373 -15.31 23.70 -20.72
N ALA A 374 -14.69 24.61 -21.48
CA ALA A 374 -14.30 25.93 -20.98
C ALA A 374 -15.53 26.83 -20.88
N GLY A 375 -15.63 27.59 -19.81
CA GLY A 375 -16.68 28.59 -19.62
C GLY A 375 -16.17 29.84 -18.93
N VAL A 376 -16.97 30.91 -19.04
CA VAL A 376 -16.74 32.17 -18.33
C VAL A 376 -17.99 32.49 -17.54
N LEU A 377 -17.87 32.52 -16.21
CA LEU A 377 -18.98 32.86 -15.31
C LEU A 377 -19.36 34.34 -15.46
N GLY A 378 -20.56 34.72 -15.01
CA GLY A 378 -21.05 36.11 -15.09
C GLY A 378 -20.20 37.14 -14.34
N ASP A 379 -19.34 36.70 -13.41
CA ASP A 379 -18.36 37.53 -12.72
C ASP A 379 -17.01 37.68 -13.47
N GLY A 380 -16.88 37.07 -14.66
CA GLY A 380 -15.68 37.08 -15.49
C GLY A 380 -14.68 35.96 -15.17
N SER A 381 -14.97 35.08 -14.21
CA SER A 381 -14.06 33.98 -13.84
C SER A 381 -14.04 32.90 -14.91
N HIS A 382 -12.84 32.46 -15.29
CA HIS A 382 -12.64 31.34 -16.21
C HIS A 382 -12.75 30.01 -15.46
N VAL A 383 -13.58 29.11 -15.98
CA VAL A 383 -13.88 27.82 -15.34
C VAL A 383 -13.86 26.67 -16.34
N ALA A 384 -13.57 25.47 -15.85
CA ALA A 384 -13.69 24.23 -16.61
C ALA A 384 -14.85 23.41 -16.04
N ILE A 385 -15.86 23.16 -16.87
CA ILE A 385 -17.11 22.51 -16.49
C ILE A 385 -17.09 21.07 -16.99
N HIS A 386 -17.00 20.13 -16.05
CA HIS A 386 -16.96 18.70 -16.29
C HIS A 386 -18.37 18.12 -16.22
N LYS A 387 -18.92 17.75 -17.38
CA LYS A 387 -20.22 17.11 -17.56
C LYS A 387 -20.09 15.59 -17.49
N LEU A 388 -20.79 14.99 -16.53
CA LEU A 388 -20.78 13.54 -16.30
C LEU A 388 -21.97 12.90 -17.06
N LEU A 389 -21.68 12.12 -18.10
CA LEU A 389 -22.70 11.67 -19.07
C LEU A 389 -23.41 10.36 -18.69
N LYS A 390 -22.87 9.61 -17.71
CA LYS A 390 -23.47 8.38 -17.19
C LYS A 390 -23.74 8.51 -15.70
N CYS A 391 -24.94 8.93 -15.35
CA CYS A 391 -25.48 8.90 -13.99
C CYS A 391 -26.96 8.56 -14.14
N GLU A 392 -27.30 7.27 -14.13
CA GLU A 392 -28.65 6.81 -14.48
C GLU A 392 -29.52 6.60 -13.23
N ASN A 393 -28.90 6.27 -12.09
CA ASN A 393 -29.60 5.90 -10.86
C ASN A 393 -29.18 6.74 -9.65
N GLU A 394 -30.01 6.77 -8.60
CA GLU A 394 -29.71 7.50 -7.34
C GLU A 394 -28.39 7.06 -6.69
N LYS A 395 -28.03 5.78 -6.84
CA LYS A 395 -26.76 5.21 -6.33
C LYS A 395 -25.54 5.86 -6.99
N ASP A 396 -25.60 6.09 -8.30
CA ASP A 396 -24.54 6.71 -9.09
C ASP A 396 -24.35 8.16 -8.66
N MET A 397 -25.47 8.87 -8.47
CA MET A 397 -25.46 10.25 -7.98
C MET A 397 -24.88 10.36 -6.56
N MET A 398 -25.18 9.42 -5.66
CA MET A 398 -24.56 9.37 -4.33
C MET A 398 -23.05 9.11 -4.40
N GLN A 399 -22.58 8.26 -5.31
CA GLN A 399 -21.16 8.00 -5.49
C GLN A 399 -20.43 9.24 -6.03
N VAL A 400 -21.00 9.92 -7.03
CA VAL A 400 -20.48 11.18 -7.58
C VAL A 400 -20.37 12.25 -6.49
N MET A 401 -21.41 12.39 -5.66
CA MET A 401 -21.41 13.34 -4.54
C MET A 401 -20.28 13.05 -3.55
N SER A 402 -20.13 11.79 -3.13
CA SER A 402 -19.08 11.40 -2.20
C SER A 402 -17.68 11.67 -2.77
N GLN A 403 -17.48 11.43 -4.07
CA GLN A 403 -16.21 11.72 -4.73
C GLN A 403 -15.95 13.23 -4.85
N ILE A 404 -16.95 14.04 -5.23
CA ILE A 404 -16.83 15.50 -5.27
C ILE A 404 -16.50 16.04 -3.88
N GLU A 405 -17.14 15.51 -2.82
CA GLU A 405 -16.86 15.92 -1.44
C GLU A 405 -15.38 15.67 -1.10
N VAL A 406 -14.87 14.46 -1.33
CA VAL A 406 -13.45 14.14 -1.09
C VAL A 406 -12.52 15.01 -1.92
N LEU A 407 -12.74 15.10 -3.24
CA LEU A 407 -11.89 15.86 -4.15
C LEU A 407 -11.89 17.36 -3.83
N SER A 408 -13.02 17.91 -3.38
CA SER A 408 -13.12 19.32 -3.00
C SER A 408 -12.30 19.69 -1.76
N THR A 409 -11.93 18.71 -0.93
CA THR A 409 -11.05 18.94 0.22
C THR A 409 -9.56 18.96 -0.15
N ILE A 410 -9.21 18.59 -1.39
CA ILE A 410 -7.83 18.57 -1.85
C ILE A 410 -7.40 19.99 -2.19
N VAL A 411 -6.51 20.53 -1.36
CA VAL A 411 -5.83 21.79 -1.64
C VAL A 411 -4.36 21.46 -1.91
N HIS A 412 -3.99 21.46 -3.19
CA HIS A 412 -2.62 21.24 -3.63
C HIS A 412 -2.33 22.15 -4.83
N ARG A 413 -1.13 22.76 -4.88
CA ARG A 413 -0.77 23.73 -5.92
C ARG A 413 -0.91 23.17 -7.34
N ASN A 414 -0.63 21.87 -7.50
CA ASN A 414 -0.66 21.17 -8.78
C ASN A 414 -1.95 20.37 -9.02
N VAL A 415 -3.01 20.59 -8.23
CA VAL A 415 -4.33 19.99 -8.43
C VAL A 415 -5.32 21.13 -8.66
N ALA A 416 -6.13 21.05 -9.71
CA ALA A 416 -7.15 22.05 -10.00
C ALA A 416 -8.26 22.00 -8.94
N SER A 417 -8.51 23.13 -8.30
CA SER A 417 -9.51 23.27 -7.25
C SER A 417 -10.94 23.12 -7.81
N ILE A 418 -11.77 22.33 -7.12
CA ILE A 418 -13.21 22.28 -7.39
C ILE A 418 -13.87 23.52 -6.77
N LEU A 419 -14.40 24.39 -7.62
CA LEU A 419 -15.11 25.60 -7.22
C LEU A 419 -16.55 25.28 -6.79
N GLY A 420 -17.15 24.25 -7.37
CA GLY A 420 -18.51 23.85 -7.06
C GLY A 420 -19.07 22.79 -7.99
N CYS A 421 -20.38 22.56 -7.88
CA CYS A 421 -21.10 21.63 -8.72
C CYS A 421 -22.54 22.09 -9.00
N CYS A 422 -23.15 21.56 -10.05
CA CYS A 422 -24.57 21.67 -10.33
C CYS A 422 -25.14 20.25 -10.33
N ILE A 423 -26.05 19.99 -9.39
CA ILE A 423 -26.67 18.67 -9.23
C ILE A 423 -28.17 18.88 -9.05
N ASP A 424 -28.89 18.58 -10.12
CA ASP A 424 -30.34 18.70 -10.24
C ASP A 424 -30.87 17.36 -10.75
N SER A 425 -31.98 16.88 -10.19
CA SER A 425 -32.62 15.64 -10.64
C SER A 425 -33.05 15.65 -12.12
N SER A 426 -33.16 16.84 -12.71
CA SER A 426 -33.63 17.06 -14.08
C SER A 426 -32.49 17.10 -15.10
N TYR A 427 -31.22 17.21 -14.66
CA TYR A 427 -30.05 17.45 -15.51
C TYR A 427 -28.87 16.55 -15.15
N THR A 428 -27.94 16.37 -16.08
CA THR A 428 -26.69 15.64 -15.82
C THR A 428 -25.82 16.38 -14.79
N PRO A 429 -25.20 15.70 -13.82
CA PRO A 429 -24.31 16.34 -12.86
C PRO A 429 -23.14 17.06 -13.53
N LEU A 430 -22.85 18.28 -13.08
CA LEU A 430 -21.75 19.11 -13.56
C LEU A 430 -20.81 19.44 -12.40
N VAL A 431 -19.50 19.37 -12.62
CA VAL A 431 -18.47 19.77 -11.67
C VAL A 431 -17.68 20.93 -12.24
N VAL A 432 -17.47 21.99 -11.45
CA VAL A 432 -16.83 23.23 -11.88
C VAL A 432 -15.45 23.31 -11.26
N TYR A 433 -14.42 23.34 -12.09
CA TYR A 433 -13.02 23.51 -11.72
C TYR A 433 -12.55 24.92 -12.05
N GLU A 434 -11.53 25.38 -11.34
CA GLU A 434 -10.75 26.53 -11.80
C GLU A 434 -10.09 26.23 -13.16
N TYR A 435 -10.07 27.20 -14.06
CA TYR A 435 -9.43 27.08 -15.36
C TYR A 435 -8.41 28.21 -15.59
N PRO A 436 -7.11 27.88 -15.54
CA PRO A 436 -6.02 28.81 -15.84
C PRO A 436 -6.06 29.38 -17.28
N SER A 437 -5.42 30.54 -17.46
CA SER A 437 -5.46 31.31 -18.71
C SER A 437 -4.65 30.68 -19.85
N ASN A 438 -3.60 29.90 -19.54
CA ASN A 438 -2.65 29.34 -20.50
C ASN A 438 -3.12 28.01 -21.13
N GLY A 439 -4.39 27.62 -20.97
CA GLY A 439 -4.96 26.46 -21.63
C GLY A 439 -4.45 25.11 -21.10
N THR A 440 -4.57 24.06 -21.92
CA THR A 440 -4.19 22.69 -21.55
C THR A 440 -2.82 22.31 -22.12
N LEU A 441 -2.13 21.34 -21.51
CA LEU A 441 -0.89 20.78 -22.05
C LEU A 441 -1.09 20.23 -23.46
N GLU A 442 -2.25 19.67 -23.74
CA GLU A 442 -2.61 19.20 -25.09
C GLU A 442 -2.52 20.34 -26.12
N ASP A 443 -3.03 21.53 -25.78
CA ASP A 443 -3.04 22.66 -26.71
C ASP A 443 -1.62 23.15 -27.04
N HIS A 444 -0.71 23.05 -26.07
CA HIS A 444 0.70 23.41 -26.21
C HIS A 444 1.52 22.37 -26.96
N LEU A 445 1.23 21.08 -26.78
CA LEU A 445 1.88 19.99 -27.51
C LEU A 445 1.38 19.96 -28.96
N HIS A 446 0.06 19.99 -29.17
CA HIS A 446 -0.57 19.80 -30.49
C HIS A 446 -0.70 21.10 -31.29
N GLN A 447 -0.18 22.21 -30.76
CA GLN A 447 -0.04 23.47 -31.49
C GLN A 447 -1.39 24.05 -31.96
N LYS A 448 -2.48 23.82 -31.21
CA LYS A 448 -3.82 24.33 -31.54
C LYS A 448 -3.87 25.87 -31.58
N PHE A 449 -2.92 26.56 -30.93
CA PHE A 449 -2.82 28.02 -30.88
C PHE A 449 -2.04 28.69 -32.03
N GLN A 450 -1.54 27.93 -33.02
CA GLN A 450 -0.77 28.49 -34.15
C GLN A 450 -1.50 29.59 -34.93
N ASN A 451 -2.83 29.61 -34.90
CA ASN A 451 -3.65 30.57 -35.63
C ASN A 451 -3.78 31.94 -34.94
N ILE A 452 -3.21 32.16 -33.74
CA ILE A 452 -3.39 33.39 -32.94
C ILE A 452 -2.06 34.14 -32.69
N GLY A 453 -0.98 33.76 -33.37
CA GLY A 453 0.29 34.53 -33.33
C GLY A 453 1.13 34.36 -32.05
N GLN A 454 0.72 33.53 -31.09
CA GLN A 454 1.57 33.09 -29.99
C GLN A 454 2.35 31.84 -30.41
N LYS A 455 3.67 32.00 -30.53
CA LYS A 455 4.54 31.12 -31.34
C LYS A 455 5.50 30.25 -30.51
N LEU A 456 5.15 29.85 -29.30
CA LEU A 456 6.10 29.09 -28.47
C LEU A 456 5.52 27.75 -28.04
N GLY A 457 5.81 26.70 -28.82
CA GLY A 457 5.74 25.33 -28.31
C GLY A 457 6.69 25.14 -27.13
N LEU A 458 6.38 24.20 -26.25
CA LEU A 458 7.19 23.96 -25.05
C LEU A 458 8.57 23.41 -25.41
N HIS A 459 9.63 24.07 -24.97
CA HIS A 459 11.00 23.54 -25.05
C HIS A 459 11.17 22.33 -24.12
N TRP A 460 12.19 21.49 -24.38
CA TRP A 460 12.41 20.22 -23.69
C TRP A 460 12.43 20.33 -22.17
N TYR A 461 13.18 21.30 -21.63
CA TYR A 461 13.27 21.50 -20.18
C TYR A 461 11.90 21.74 -19.53
N ARG A 462 11.04 22.54 -20.17
CA ARG A 462 9.68 22.80 -19.67
C ARG A 462 8.81 21.53 -19.73
N ARG A 463 8.93 20.75 -20.79
CA ARG A 463 8.26 19.45 -20.93
C ARG A 463 8.65 18.47 -19.82
N LEU A 464 9.95 18.35 -19.53
CA LEU A 464 10.47 17.50 -18.47
C LEU A 464 9.99 17.97 -17.08
N ASN A 465 10.00 19.28 -16.81
CA ASN A 465 9.47 19.81 -15.55
C ASN A 465 7.97 19.51 -15.38
N ILE A 466 7.17 19.71 -16.44
CA ILE A 466 5.74 19.40 -16.43
C ILE A 466 5.52 17.91 -16.14
N ALA A 467 6.22 17.00 -16.83
CA ALA A 467 6.16 15.57 -16.57
C ALA A 467 6.48 15.22 -15.10
N THR A 468 7.51 15.87 -14.56
CA THR A 468 7.96 15.67 -13.17
C THR A 468 6.92 16.16 -12.16
N GLU A 469 6.34 17.35 -12.35
CA GLU A 469 5.29 17.88 -11.47
C GLU A 469 4.04 16.99 -11.48
N ILE A 470 3.64 16.48 -12.66
CA ILE A 470 2.50 15.58 -12.79
C ILE A 470 2.77 14.28 -12.03
N ALA A 471 3.86 13.58 -12.35
CA ALA A 471 4.19 12.29 -11.74
C ALA A 471 4.32 12.40 -10.21
N SER A 472 4.98 13.46 -9.73
CA SER A 472 5.15 13.73 -8.29
C SER A 472 3.81 13.96 -7.59
N THR A 473 2.91 14.72 -8.22
CA THR A 473 1.58 15.01 -7.64
C THR A 473 0.71 13.76 -7.58
N ILE A 474 0.69 12.93 -8.63
CA ILE A 474 -0.06 11.67 -8.61
C ILE A 474 0.53 10.70 -7.57
N ALA A 475 1.85 10.59 -7.48
CA ALA A 475 2.51 9.77 -6.46
C ALA A 475 2.13 10.21 -5.03
N LEU A 476 2.08 11.53 -4.79
CA LEU A 476 1.65 12.11 -3.53
C LEU A 476 0.20 11.73 -3.20
N LEU A 477 -0.72 11.83 -4.17
CA LEU A 477 -2.13 11.49 -3.97
C LEU A 477 -2.36 9.99 -3.73
N HIS A 478 -1.52 9.12 -4.30
CA HIS A 478 -1.53 7.69 -4.02
C HIS A 478 -1.02 7.35 -2.62
N TYR A 479 -0.04 8.09 -2.12
CA TYR A 479 0.67 7.79 -0.88
C TYR A 479 0.09 8.51 0.36
N ASP A 480 -0.13 9.83 0.28
CA ASP A 480 -0.50 10.66 1.44
C ASP A 480 -1.99 10.58 1.81
N LYS A 481 -2.84 10.08 0.90
CA LYS A 481 -4.29 10.03 1.12
C LYS A 481 -4.72 8.63 1.54
N SER A 482 -5.59 8.56 2.55
CA SER A 482 -6.23 7.33 3.00
C SER A 482 -7.76 7.52 3.00
N PRO A 483 -8.49 6.90 2.05
CA PRO A 483 -8.00 6.01 0.99
C PRO A 483 -7.18 6.75 -0.10
N PRO A 484 -6.28 6.04 -0.82
CA PRO A 484 -5.53 6.60 -1.95
C PRO A 484 -6.45 7.19 -3.02
N ILE A 485 -6.03 8.31 -3.61
CA ILE A 485 -6.80 9.00 -4.66
C ILE A 485 -6.14 8.75 -6.00
N PHE A 486 -6.80 7.95 -6.83
CA PHE A 486 -6.36 7.63 -8.19
C PHE A 486 -7.06 8.53 -9.22
N HIS A 487 -6.35 8.90 -10.29
CA HIS A 487 -6.90 9.72 -11.35
C HIS A 487 -7.76 8.90 -12.33
N HIS A 488 -7.31 7.70 -12.70
CA HIS A 488 -7.97 6.73 -13.59
C HIS A 488 -8.30 7.20 -15.02
N ASN A 489 -7.73 8.33 -15.46
CA ASN A 489 -7.93 8.88 -16.81
C ASN A 489 -6.96 10.04 -17.07
N LEU A 490 -5.68 9.86 -16.73
CA LEU A 490 -4.69 10.94 -16.84
C LEU A 490 -4.35 11.16 -18.32
N LYS A 491 -4.53 12.40 -18.81
CA LYS A 491 -4.31 12.80 -20.22
C LYS A 491 -3.80 14.23 -20.28
N SER A 492 -3.12 14.61 -21.37
CA SER A 492 -2.66 15.97 -21.61
C SER A 492 -3.78 17.03 -21.56
N SER A 493 -4.98 16.69 -22.02
CA SER A 493 -6.18 17.56 -21.97
C SER A 493 -6.69 17.82 -20.54
N CYS A 494 -6.29 16.98 -19.58
CA CYS A 494 -6.63 17.11 -18.15
C CYS A 494 -5.60 17.96 -17.39
N ILE A 495 -4.50 18.36 -18.05
CA ILE A 495 -3.42 19.13 -17.44
C ILE A 495 -3.58 20.59 -17.85
N PHE A 496 -3.98 21.45 -16.92
CA PHE A 496 -4.02 22.88 -17.16
C PHE A 496 -2.68 23.51 -16.84
N LEU A 497 -2.32 24.55 -17.59
CA LEU A 497 -1.08 25.29 -17.40
C LEU A 497 -1.40 26.70 -16.88
N GLY A 498 -0.75 27.08 -15.78
CA GLY A 498 -0.78 28.44 -15.23
C GLY A 498 0.04 29.42 -16.07
N ASP A 499 0.01 30.69 -15.71
CA ASP A 499 0.67 31.78 -16.43
C ASP A 499 2.20 31.57 -16.56
N ASP A 500 2.81 30.93 -15.57
CA ASP A 500 4.23 30.54 -15.50
C ASP A 500 4.51 29.10 -15.97
N PHE A 501 3.52 28.47 -16.60
CA PHE A 501 3.48 27.05 -16.94
C PHE A 501 3.45 26.09 -15.73
N SER A 502 3.01 26.56 -14.54
CA SER A 502 2.73 25.66 -13.41
C SER A 502 1.64 24.65 -13.78
N VAL A 503 1.83 23.38 -13.44
CA VAL A 503 0.86 22.32 -13.71
C VAL A 503 -0.34 22.41 -12.77
N LYS A 504 -1.57 22.24 -13.27
CA LYS A 504 -2.77 21.94 -12.48
C LYS A 504 -3.53 20.76 -13.07
N ILE A 505 -3.59 19.66 -12.32
CA ILE A 505 -4.24 18.41 -12.74
C ILE A 505 -5.73 18.49 -12.45
N ALA A 506 -6.57 18.30 -13.47
CA ALA A 506 -8.03 18.28 -13.37
C ALA A 506 -8.61 16.94 -13.85
N GLY A 507 -9.92 16.74 -13.75
CA GLY A 507 -10.58 15.61 -14.41
C GLY A 507 -10.31 14.24 -13.76
N PHE A 508 -10.06 14.22 -12.45
CA PHE A 508 -10.04 12.99 -11.64
C PHE A 508 -11.30 12.15 -11.93
N GLY A 509 -11.16 10.82 -11.90
CA GLY A 509 -12.19 9.86 -12.29
C GLY A 509 -13.44 9.88 -11.40
N ILE A 510 -14.29 10.88 -11.58
CA ILE A 510 -15.61 11.00 -10.98
C ILE A 510 -16.54 10.07 -11.78
N HIS A 511 -17.14 9.07 -11.10
CA HIS A 511 -17.98 8.03 -11.68
C HIS A 511 -17.25 6.96 -12.55
N ASN A 512 -16.23 6.31 -12.01
CA ASN A 512 -15.82 4.98 -12.50
C ASN A 512 -16.37 3.90 -11.55
N SER A 513 -17.61 3.47 -11.78
CA SER A 513 -18.29 2.39 -11.06
C SER A 513 -17.57 1.04 -11.15
N ASP A 514 -16.77 0.83 -12.19
CA ASP A 514 -16.09 -0.44 -12.42
C ASP A 514 -14.89 -0.66 -11.49
N VAL A 515 -14.38 0.40 -10.85
CA VAL A 515 -13.19 0.38 -9.96
C VAL A 515 -13.40 -0.44 -8.69
N ASN A 516 -14.65 -0.64 -8.26
CA ASN A 516 -14.95 -1.39 -7.03
C ASN A 516 -14.93 -2.92 -7.21
N ASN A 517 -14.60 -3.46 -8.39
CA ASN A 517 -14.64 -4.90 -8.66
C ASN A 517 -13.45 -5.45 -9.44
N TYR A 518 -12.24 -4.93 -9.23
CA TYR A 518 -11.04 -5.43 -9.90
C TYR A 518 -10.19 -6.31 -8.98
N ASP A 519 -10.43 -7.62 -9.09
CA ASP A 519 -9.52 -8.67 -8.65
C ASP A 519 -8.30 -8.67 -9.60
N TYR A 520 -7.12 -8.34 -9.07
CA TYR A 520 -5.85 -8.15 -9.79
C TYR A 520 -5.27 -9.45 -10.43
N LYS A 521 -6.08 -10.49 -10.62
CA LYS A 521 -5.59 -11.87 -10.80
C LYS A 521 -5.59 -12.44 -12.21
N ASN A 522 -5.99 -11.73 -13.26
CA ASN A 522 -5.90 -12.27 -14.62
C ASN A 522 -5.80 -11.17 -15.70
N CYS A 523 -4.58 -10.90 -16.18
CA CYS A 523 -4.33 -9.93 -17.26
C CYS A 523 -3.64 -10.62 -18.46
N GLU A 524 -4.19 -11.74 -18.96
CA GLU A 524 -3.59 -12.57 -20.05
C GLU A 524 -4.24 -12.39 -21.44
N THR A 525 -5.28 -11.56 -21.61
CA THR A 525 -5.95 -11.38 -22.93
C THR A 525 -6.02 -9.92 -23.38
N ARG A 526 -6.09 -9.72 -24.71
CA ARG A 526 -6.08 -8.42 -25.40
C ARG A 526 -7.30 -7.52 -25.05
N GLU A 527 -8.41 -8.13 -24.62
CA GLU A 527 -9.57 -7.42 -24.07
C GLU A 527 -9.39 -7.09 -22.57
N HIS A 528 -8.68 -7.92 -21.80
CA HIS A 528 -8.30 -7.66 -20.39
C HIS A 528 -7.21 -6.58 -20.26
N PHE A 529 -6.36 -6.39 -21.27
CA PHE A 529 -5.36 -5.31 -21.29
C PHE A 529 -5.99 -3.90 -21.25
N ARG A 530 -7.25 -3.75 -21.69
CA ARG A 530 -8.01 -2.49 -21.56
C ARG A 530 -8.59 -2.27 -20.15
N LEU A 531 -8.69 -3.33 -19.34
CA LEU A 531 -9.29 -3.36 -18.00
C LEU A 531 -8.24 -3.16 -16.88
N CYS A 532 -6.94 -3.26 -17.19
CA CYS A 532 -5.80 -2.99 -16.30
C CYS A 532 -5.27 -1.52 -16.45
N LYS A 533 -6.15 -0.54 -16.78
CA LYS A 533 -5.75 0.88 -16.85
C LYS A 533 -5.58 1.46 -15.45
N ASN A 534 -4.35 1.80 -15.11
CA ASN A 534 -4.01 2.52 -13.89
C ASN A 534 -3.22 3.79 -14.23
N ASP A 535 -3.00 4.64 -13.24
CA ASP A 535 -2.31 5.92 -13.45
C ASP A 535 -0.87 5.74 -13.96
N VAL A 536 -0.23 4.60 -13.69
CA VAL A 536 1.11 4.25 -14.23
C VAL A 536 1.06 4.04 -15.74
N TYR A 537 0.04 3.36 -16.25
CA TYR A 537 -0.16 3.23 -17.68
C TYR A 537 -0.47 4.59 -18.34
N ASP A 538 -1.34 5.38 -17.72
CA ASP A 538 -1.75 6.67 -18.27
C ASP A 538 -0.59 7.69 -18.28
N ILE A 539 0.26 7.72 -17.25
CA ILE A 539 1.48 8.56 -17.28
C ILE A 539 2.45 8.08 -18.37
N GLY A 540 2.55 6.77 -18.63
CA GLY A 540 3.36 6.24 -19.73
C GLY A 540 2.92 6.77 -21.09
N LEU A 541 1.60 6.84 -21.35
CA LEU A 541 1.05 7.49 -22.55
C LEU A 541 1.39 8.97 -22.60
N LEU A 542 1.25 9.66 -21.46
CA LEU A 542 1.52 11.09 -21.39
C LEU A 542 3.00 11.42 -21.63
N LEU A 543 3.93 10.61 -21.10
CA LEU A 543 5.37 10.77 -21.35
C LEU A 543 5.71 10.62 -22.82
N LEU A 544 5.10 9.65 -23.52
CA LEU A 544 5.24 9.54 -24.98
C LEU A 544 4.66 10.77 -25.67
N GLU A 545 3.45 11.19 -25.34
CA GLU A 545 2.83 12.38 -25.93
C GLU A 545 3.70 13.63 -25.77
N ILE A 546 4.35 13.79 -24.62
CA ILE A 546 5.31 14.86 -24.33
C ILE A 546 6.54 14.79 -25.26
N ILE A 547 7.06 13.58 -25.54
CA ILE A 547 8.18 13.38 -26.46
C ILE A 547 7.76 13.66 -27.91
N TYR A 548 6.60 13.14 -28.33
CA TYR A 548 6.11 13.20 -29.72
C TYR A 548 5.54 14.57 -30.11
N GLY A 549 4.94 15.30 -29.16
CA GLY A 549 4.22 16.53 -29.44
C GLY A 549 2.89 16.34 -30.18
N THR A 550 2.34 15.12 -30.21
CA THR A 550 1.04 14.85 -30.85
C THR A 550 0.34 13.63 -30.25
N ASN A 551 -1.00 13.64 -30.25
CA ASN A 551 -1.85 12.50 -29.92
C ASN A 551 -2.08 11.54 -31.09
N GLN A 552 -1.50 11.82 -32.27
CA GLN A 552 -1.52 10.94 -33.44
C GLN A 552 -0.57 9.76 -33.26
N LEU A 553 -0.83 8.96 -32.24
CA LEU A 553 -0.20 7.69 -32.04
C LEU A 553 -1.03 6.64 -32.78
N ASP A 554 -0.70 6.37 -34.05
CA ASP A 554 -1.36 5.33 -34.87
C ASP A 554 -1.36 3.96 -34.16
N SER A 555 -0.43 3.74 -33.23
CA SER A 555 -0.51 2.72 -32.17
C SER A 555 0.63 2.92 -31.15
N PRO A 556 0.41 2.83 -29.82
CA PRO A 556 1.50 2.73 -28.83
C PRO A 556 2.52 1.66 -29.18
N THR A 557 2.07 0.58 -29.82
CA THR A 557 2.91 -0.51 -30.32
C THR A 557 3.96 -0.06 -31.35
N LEU A 558 3.64 0.95 -32.17
CA LEU A 558 4.57 1.48 -33.18
C LEU A 558 5.66 2.33 -32.53
N ALA A 559 5.31 3.13 -31.52
CA ALA A 559 6.26 3.88 -30.72
C ALA A 559 7.24 2.96 -30.00
N LEU A 560 6.71 1.95 -29.31
CA LEU A 560 7.51 0.94 -28.63
C LEU A 560 8.46 0.21 -29.58
N LYS A 561 8.01 -0.07 -30.81
CA LYS A 561 8.87 -0.68 -31.83
C LYS A 561 10.01 0.25 -32.23
N LYS A 562 9.75 1.53 -32.50
CA LYS A 562 10.79 2.50 -32.87
C LYS A 562 11.79 2.76 -31.75
N ILE A 563 11.32 2.84 -30.50
CA ILE A 563 12.18 2.96 -29.31
C ILE A 563 13.10 1.74 -29.20
N ARG A 564 12.54 0.52 -29.31
CA ARG A 564 13.33 -0.73 -29.25
C ARG A 564 14.32 -0.87 -30.40
N ASP A 565 13.95 -0.39 -31.59
CA ASP A 565 14.80 -0.41 -32.78
C ASP A 565 15.87 0.71 -32.74
N GLY A 566 15.94 1.49 -31.66
CA GLY A 566 16.95 2.54 -31.43
C GLY A 566 16.74 3.82 -32.26
N LYS A 567 15.53 4.02 -32.80
CA LYS A 567 15.17 5.10 -33.74
C LYS A 567 14.36 6.19 -33.06
N ILE A 568 14.84 6.65 -31.91
CA ILE A 568 14.10 7.60 -31.08
C ILE A 568 13.97 8.97 -31.77
N GLU A 569 14.98 9.36 -32.53
CA GLU A 569 15.02 10.60 -33.31
C GLU A 569 13.89 10.69 -34.34
N GLU A 570 13.36 9.56 -34.81
CA GLU A 570 12.21 9.52 -35.73
C GLU A 570 10.87 9.75 -35.03
N ILE A 571 10.85 9.83 -33.70
CA ILE A 571 9.63 9.96 -32.88
C ILE A 571 9.58 11.22 -32.05
N VAL A 572 10.71 11.88 -31.84
CA VAL A 572 10.76 13.15 -31.11
C VAL A 572 10.03 14.23 -31.90
N ASP A 573 9.28 15.06 -31.19
CA ASP A 573 8.58 16.22 -31.72
C ASP A 573 9.54 17.05 -32.59
N PRO A 574 9.20 17.27 -33.88
CA PRO A 574 10.00 18.10 -34.77
C PRO A 574 10.30 19.49 -34.20
N LEU A 575 9.42 20.08 -33.37
CA LEU A 575 9.66 21.37 -32.72
C LEU A 575 10.81 21.37 -31.71
N LEU A 576 11.18 20.19 -31.19
CA LEU A 576 12.31 20.08 -30.28
C LEU A 576 13.64 20.07 -31.03
N ASN A 577 13.66 19.97 -32.37
CA ASN A 577 14.89 19.89 -33.17
C ASN A 577 15.93 18.94 -32.56
N TYR A 578 15.61 17.64 -32.46
CA TYR A 578 16.38 16.65 -31.70
C TYR A 578 17.91 16.74 -31.89
N TYR A 579 18.39 16.87 -33.13
CA TYR A 579 19.82 16.95 -33.44
C TYR A 579 20.50 18.26 -32.99
N GLU A 580 19.73 19.32 -32.77
CA GLU A 580 20.23 20.62 -32.28
C GLU A 580 20.19 20.70 -30.75
N GLN A 581 19.57 19.72 -30.07
CA GLN A 581 19.54 19.66 -28.62
C GLN A 581 20.93 19.34 -28.05
N PRO A 582 21.29 19.88 -26.87
CA PRO A 582 22.46 19.43 -26.13
C PRO A 582 22.46 17.92 -25.90
N ARG A 583 23.63 17.28 -25.87
CA ARG A 583 23.74 15.82 -25.65
C ARG A 583 22.98 15.34 -24.40
N HIS A 584 23.09 16.09 -23.30
CA HIS A 584 22.37 15.74 -22.07
C HIS A 584 20.84 15.75 -22.25
N CYS A 585 20.28 16.64 -23.08
CA CYS A 585 18.85 16.64 -23.39
C CYS A 585 18.47 15.43 -24.25
N GLN A 586 19.31 15.03 -25.21
CA GLN A 586 19.08 13.84 -26.02
C GLN A 586 19.08 12.57 -25.15
N GLU A 587 20.02 12.48 -24.21
CA GLU A 587 20.08 11.39 -23.22
C GLU A 587 18.85 11.38 -22.31
N GLN A 588 18.41 12.54 -21.81
CA GLN A 588 17.15 12.66 -21.05
C GLN A 588 15.93 12.19 -21.85
N ILE A 589 15.82 12.56 -23.13
CA ILE A 589 14.73 12.11 -24.02
C ILE A 589 14.73 10.58 -24.13
N GLN A 590 15.90 9.96 -24.27
CA GLN A 590 16.05 8.50 -24.31
C GLN A 590 15.63 7.83 -23.01
N ILE A 591 16.06 8.36 -21.87
CA ILE A 591 15.70 7.81 -20.56
C ILE A 591 14.19 7.93 -20.33
N ILE A 592 13.55 9.05 -20.71
CA ILE A 592 12.10 9.21 -20.57
C ILE A 592 11.33 8.26 -21.50
N ALA A 593 11.83 8.01 -22.72
CA ALA A 593 11.22 7.04 -23.62
C ALA A 593 11.33 5.59 -23.10
N ASP A 594 12.44 5.25 -22.46
CA ASP A 594 12.60 3.97 -21.76
C ASP A 594 11.67 3.87 -20.55
N LEU A 595 11.58 4.92 -19.75
CA LEU A 595 10.67 5.00 -18.61
C LEU A 595 9.21 4.83 -19.04
N ALA A 596 8.77 5.54 -20.08
CA ALA A 596 7.45 5.35 -20.68
C ALA A 596 7.22 3.91 -21.12
N THR A 597 8.23 3.28 -21.75
CA THR A 597 8.19 1.86 -22.16
C THR A 597 7.97 0.93 -20.98
N ARG A 598 8.68 1.14 -19.87
CA ARG A 598 8.52 0.36 -18.64
C ARG A 598 7.15 0.57 -18.00
N CYS A 599 6.63 1.79 -17.99
CA CYS A 599 5.26 2.07 -17.54
C CYS A 599 4.21 1.25 -18.30
N PHE A 600 4.39 1.01 -19.61
CA PHE A 600 3.47 0.15 -20.38
C PHE A 600 3.58 -1.35 -20.07
N LEU A 601 4.80 -1.83 -19.83
CA LEU A 601 5.07 -3.25 -19.66
C LEU A 601 4.76 -3.73 -18.23
N PHE A 602 4.94 -2.87 -17.23
CA PHE A 602 4.87 -3.21 -15.81
C PHE A 602 3.70 -2.56 -15.06
N SER A 603 2.76 -1.89 -15.76
CA SER A 603 1.59 -1.30 -15.10
C SER A 603 0.67 -2.35 -14.47
N GLY A 604 0.56 -3.55 -15.06
CA GLY A 604 -0.39 -4.59 -14.63
C GLY A 604 0.10 -5.56 -13.57
N ASP A 605 1.41 -5.62 -13.29
CA ASP A 605 2.02 -6.61 -12.39
C ASP A 605 2.43 -6.05 -11.03
N GLY A 606 2.21 -4.75 -10.79
CA GLY A 606 2.51 -4.06 -9.54
C GLY A 606 4.02 -3.88 -9.28
N LYS A 607 4.89 -4.19 -10.24
CA LYS A 607 6.35 -4.05 -10.10
C LYS A 607 6.84 -2.61 -10.23
N MET A 608 5.99 -1.72 -10.76
CA MET A 608 6.31 -0.31 -10.94
C MET A 608 5.18 0.57 -10.42
N GLY A 609 5.48 1.40 -9.41
CA GLY A 609 4.53 2.34 -8.83
C GLY A 609 4.75 3.77 -9.33
N MET A 610 3.78 4.65 -9.06
CA MET A 610 3.89 6.08 -9.40
C MET A 610 5.05 6.77 -8.65
N ILE A 611 5.41 6.29 -7.46
CA ILE A 611 6.57 6.75 -6.69
C ILE A 611 7.88 6.50 -7.46
N ASP A 612 8.03 5.33 -8.10
CA ASP A 612 9.25 4.98 -8.84
C ASP A 612 9.41 5.86 -10.08
N VAL A 613 8.32 6.07 -10.82
CA VAL A 613 8.28 6.98 -11.98
C VAL A 613 8.61 8.41 -11.56
N ALA A 614 8.02 8.90 -10.47
CA ALA A 614 8.31 10.24 -9.96
C ALA A 614 9.77 10.38 -9.53
N ARG A 615 10.34 9.36 -8.85
CA ARG A 615 11.74 9.35 -8.42
C ARG A 615 12.68 9.50 -9.63
N GLU A 616 12.48 8.74 -10.69
CA GLU A 616 13.32 8.81 -11.89
C GLU A 616 13.25 10.17 -12.59
N LEU A 617 12.04 10.74 -12.75
CA LEU A 617 11.87 12.06 -13.36
C LEU A 617 12.50 13.19 -12.51
N VAL A 618 12.43 13.09 -11.18
CA VAL A 618 13.07 14.03 -10.25
C VAL A 618 14.60 13.96 -10.33
N HIS A 619 15.18 12.77 -10.50
CA HIS A 619 16.63 12.64 -10.72
C HIS A 619 17.05 13.34 -12.02
N LEU A 620 16.34 13.10 -13.12
CA LEU A 620 16.64 13.70 -14.43
C LEU A 620 16.52 15.23 -14.44
N THR A 621 15.62 15.80 -13.63
CA THR A 621 15.46 17.25 -13.49
C THR A 621 16.54 17.88 -12.63
N LYS A 622 17.05 17.21 -11.58
CA LYS A 622 18.11 17.75 -10.72
C LYS A 622 19.44 17.89 -11.45
N ASP A 623 19.79 16.95 -12.31
CA ASP A 623 21.04 16.97 -13.10
C ASP A 623 21.11 18.15 -14.11
N SER A 624 20.00 18.87 -14.31
CA SER A 624 19.91 20.03 -15.22
C SER A 624 20.23 21.38 -14.57
N VAL A 625 20.20 21.48 -13.23
CA VAL A 625 20.27 22.78 -12.51
C VAL A 625 21.72 23.27 -12.32
N ASP A 626 22.72 22.39 -12.38
CA ASP A 626 24.14 22.74 -12.21
C ASP A 626 24.76 23.46 -13.43
N GLY A 627 23.98 23.74 -14.48
CA GLY A 627 24.46 24.33 -15.73
C GLY A 627 24.02 25.76 -16.07
N GLY A 628 23.16 26.41 -15.27
CA GLY A 628 22.62 27.73 -15.67
C GLY A 628 21.89 28.49 -14.57
N ASN A 629 22.38 29.69 -14.29
CA ASN A 629 21.88 30.60 -13.28
C ASN A 629 20.49 31.17 -13.64
N VAL A 630 19.41 30.43 -13.31
CA VAL A 630 18.05 30.96 -13.19
C VAL A 630 17.44 30.39 -11.92
N LYS A 631 17.28 31.25 -10.91
CA LYS A 631 16.53 30.95 -9.68
C LYS A 631 15.09 30.57 -10.02
N GLY A 632 14.80 29.28 -10.07
CA GLY A 632 13.45 28.73 -9.97
C GLY A 632 13.10 28.47 -8.51
N ILE A 633 12.63 29.51 -7.81
CA ILE A 633 11.99 29.38 -6.50
C ILE A 633 10.62 28.72 -6.76
N ALA A 634 10.56 27.38 -6.75
CA ALA A 634 9.30 26.64 -6.71
C ALA A 634 9.47 25.14 -6.45
N LEU A 635 10.64 24.53 -6.67
CA LEU A 635 10.76 23.07 -6.45
C LEU A 635 10.84 22.70 -4.96
N GLU A 636 11.35 23.59 -4.11
CA GLU A 636 11.42 23.34 -2.66
C GLU A 636 10.05 23.42 -1.98
N GLU A 637 9.10 24.24 -2.43
CA GLU A 637 7.83 24.41 -1.70
C GLU A 637 6.80 23.29 -1.86
N THR A 638 6.78 22.54 -2.98
CA THR A 638 5.92 21.33 -3.11
C THR A 638 6.33 20.23 -2.14
N PHE A 639 7.58 20.30 -1.69
CA PHE A 639 8.33 19.20 -1.13
C PHE A 639 8.79 19.51 0.31
N SER A 640 8.87 20.79 0.70
CA SER A 640 9.29 21.22 2.04
C SER A 640 8.28 20.87 3.15
N ASN A 641 7.04 20.53 2.79
CA ASN A 641 5.95 20.25 3.74
C ASN A 641 5.43 18.80 3.72
N SER A 642 6.02 17.90 2.91
CA SER A 642 5.55 16.51 2.77
C SER A 642 6.65 15.49 3.12
N SER A 643 6.29 14.47 3.93
CA SER A 643 7.14 13.34 4.34
C SER A 643 7.73 12.55 3.16
N LEU A 644 7.19 12.76 1.97
CA LEU A 644 7.66 12.20 0.71
C LEU A 644 9.08 12.68 0.36
N LEU A 645 9.45 13.92 0.67
CA LEU A 645 10.79 14.42 0.38
C LEU A 645 11.82 13.77 1.30
N GLN A 646 11.49 13.52 2.57
CA GLN A 646 12.35 12.73 3.44
C GLN A 646 12.59 11.35 2.82
N MET A 647 11.57 10.65 2.34
CA MET A 647 11.76 9.37 1.62
C MET A 647 12.57 9.46 0.31
N ILE A 648 12.48 10.56 -0.43
CA ILE A 648 13.13 10.73 -1.74
C ILE A 648 14.55 11.33 -1.61
N SER A 649 14.84 12.12 -0.56
CA SER A 649 16.16 12.72 -0.31
C SER A 649 17.04 11.93 0.64
N LEU A 650 16.52 10.87 1.27
CA LEU A 650 17.34 9.92 2.01
C LEU A 650 18.17 9.12 1.01
N SER A 651 19.43 9.52 0.85
CA SER A 651 20.48 8.57 0.45
C SER A 651 20.41 7.36 1.42
N PRO A 652 20.75 6.13 1.02
CA PRO A 652 20.51 4.91 1.81
C PRO A 652 21.10 4.92 3.24
N ASP A 653 21.97 5.88 3.55
CA ASP A 653 22.78 5.93 4.76
C ASP A 653 22.19 6.73 5.94
N SER A 654 20.95 7.24 5.88
CA SER A 654 20.42 8.11 6.96
C SER A 654 19.08 7.71 7.58
N MET A 655 18.52 6.54 7.25
CA MET A 655 17.50 5.91 8.10
C MET A 655 18.15 4.98 9.11
N ASN A 656 18.90 5.52 10.07
CA ASN A 656 19.03 4.90 11.39
C ASN A 656 19.68 5.83 12.41
N VAL A 657 19.14 5.70 13.63
CA VAL A 657 19.61 6.14 14.96
C VAL A 657 19.01 7.47 15.46
N PRO A 658 18.48 7.51 16.71
CA PRO A 658 17.70 6.50 17.44
C PRO A 658 16.25 6.94 17.74
#